data_AF-A0A7X9NSP3-F1
#
_entry.id   AF-A0A7X9NSP3-F1
#
_cell.length_a   1.000
_cell.length_b   1.000
_cell.length_c   1.000
_cell.angle_alpha   90.00
_cell.angle_beta   90.00
_cell.angle_gamma   90.00
#
_symmetry.space_group_name_H-M   'P 1'
#
loop_
_entity.id
_entity.type
_entity.pdbx_description
1 polymer ?
#
loop_
_entity_poly.entity_id
_entity_poly.type
_entity_poly.pdbx_seq_one_letter_code
_entity_poly.pdbx_strand_id
1 'polypeptide(L)'
;MAVWTLPGEAFANAAEQVGLAQSGLTQAGSAQAESAMASSAQTSSAQDDFQQAGAQPTARPAADRATVQLPEPEHTKTIERLDDERYRLTLSVTGAESTSGSVDHKSADVVLVLDSSGSMAEHEDPDCHWPSTCLTRWQVVTQAAQRLATTLLDPSIGGNVRIALVDFDTSASIVPMNGSQWTGDAAALSTALEGLDASSSAGGGTNWEAGMHAANSLLNGSTADRRYIVMLSDGSPTFRTSAMGGDDWNNWYGVYGNGSSDPDGRCFDAAAAEANKRADGTALFTVSAGKAAETNMAALATAANGVHYSGTDPDSLADAFDDIAMIITSTIRYRDVSISDTLSSWVVALDDDGSPATGADAVVTPQISASKADGSAVSTDGMVAAFDQATGTLTLHMPDGKTLDPETTYRVSIDITPTAAAYRSFIETGKYPDTGDELTDAPGNATSSGQPGFFSNAEGSALLRYKTVTLTVSGDSSEESVSDELTAAYARPVVQVAAPSLTLVKTVDNTNATAYTPAHPAAWNLSASLVSASAPQPGASSGDTASGSGISPAAPSEREDEHTAALPAKTVEPGTYRLAEAHNDDYTVDGKPYQNYARYESGSWACAGAAGNPLSVSSEGDVAIAPGMHATCTIVNTASLALADQIPLTGASGIHLDRPWLTFAVGLPLAGTGMWILKRSRRRVAERNAR
;
A
#
# COMPACT_ATOMS: atom_id res chain seq x y z
N MET A 1 -8.77 -65.91 -2.00
CA MET A 1 -8.82 -66.71 -3.23
C MET A 1 -8.15 -65.91 -4.35
N ALA A 2 -7.67 -66.55 -5.40
CA ALA A 2 -6.70 -65.96 -6.36
C ALA A 2 -7.32 -65.65 -7.74
N VAL A 3 -6.47 -65.17 -8.68
CA VAL A 3 -6.64 -65.15 -10.17
C VAL A 3 -7.30 -63.87 -10.75
N TRP A 4 -6.79 -63.13 -11.77
CA TRP A 4 -5.49 -63.12 -12.52
C TRP A 4 -5.31 -61.83 -13.40
N THR A 5 -4.05 -61.56 -13.83
CA THR A 5 -3.54 -60.93 -15.09
C THR A 5 -3.84 -59.49 -15.62
N LEU A 6 -2.73 -58.80 -15.98
CA LEU A 6 -2.50 -57.72 -16.98
C LEU A 6 -2.47 -58.28 -18.44
N PRO A 7 -2.22 -57.52 -19.56
CA PRO A 7 -1.83 -56.11 -19.80
C PRO A 7 -2.78 -55.38 -20.81
N GLY A 8 -2.51 -54.24 -21.48
CA GLY A 8 -1.40 -53.25 -21.45
C GLY A 8 -0.54 -53.17 -22.74
N GLU A 9 -0.55 -52.05 -23.48
CA GLU A 9 0.23 -51.81 -24.72
C GLU A 9 0.53 -50.31 -24.98
N ALA A 10 1.50 -49.99 -25.85
CA ALA A 10 2.04 -48.62 -26.06
C ALA A 10 2.30 -48.30 -27.54
N PHE A 11 2.26 -47.02 -27.93
CA PHE A 11 2.86 -46.54 -29.20
C PHE A 11 3.47 -45.15 -29.06
N ALA A 12 4.51 -44.90 -29.87
CA ALA A 12 5.37 -43.72 -29.85
C ALA A 12 5.35 -42.99 -31.21
N ASN A 13 5.81 -41.74 -31.22
CA ASN A 13 6.54 -41.08 -32.32
C ASN A 13 7.17 -39.79 -31.73
N ALA A 14 8.49 -39.63 -31.72
CA ALA A 14 9.42 -39.40 -32.84
C ALA A 14 9.54 -37.90 -33.17
N ALA A 15 10.76 -37.39 -33.15
CA ALA A 15 11.10 -35.97 -33.25
C ALA A 15 11.93 -35.68 -34.51
N GLU A 16 11.88 -34.46 -35.01
CA GLU A 16 12.87 -33.97 -35.98
C GLU A 16 13.14 -32.46 -35.82
N GLN A 17 14.42 -32.07 -35.87
CA GLN A 17 14.89 -30.68 -35.94
C GLN A 17 15.48 -30.41 -37.32
N VAL A 18 15.16 -29.25 -37.91
CA VAL A 18 16.11 -28.50 -38.79
C VAL A 18 15.84 -27.01 -38.58
N GLY A 19 16.87 -26.15 -38.65
CA GLY A 19 16.73 -24.70 -38.41
C GLY A 19 17.43 -23.81 -39.46
N LEU A 20 17.59 -22.54 -39.07
CA LEU A 20 18.38 -21.46 -39.69
C LEU A 20 17.89 -20.83 -41.01
N ALA A 21 17.54 -19.53 -40.95
CA ALA A 21 18.07 -18.48 -41.84
C ALA A 21 17.84 -17.07 -41.23
N GLN A 22 18.81 -16.15 -41.41
CA GLN A 22 18.69 -14.72 -41.06
C GLN A 22 18.42 -13.86 -42.29
N SER A 23 17.60 -12.81 -42.14
CA SER A 23 17.69 -11.48 -42.77
C SER A 23 16.43 -10.68 -42.32
N GLY A 24 16.44 -9.38 -42.07
CA GLY A 24 17.50 -8.38 -42.21
C GLY A 24 17.16 -7.37 -43.31
N LEU A 25 16.35 -6.34 -43.01
CA LEU A 25 16.30 -5.05 -43.70
C LEU A 25 15.47 -4.00 -42.93
N THR A 26 15.94 -2.76 -42.98
CA THR A 26 15.36 -1.55 -42.39
C THR A 26 14.42 -0.82 -43.37
N GLN A 27 13.49 0.03 -42.89
CA GLN A 27 13.50 1.50 -43.10
C GLN A 27 12.29 2.19 -42.44
N ALA A 28 12.42 3.49 -42.16
CA ALA A 28 11.46 4.33 -41.44
C ALA A 28 10.37 4.97 -42.32
N GLY A 29 9.31 5.51 -41.70
CA GLY A 29 8.30 6.37 -42.34
C GLY A 29 7.45 7.15 -41.31
N SER A 30 7.38 8.47 -41.47
CA SER A 30 6.77 9.43 -40.52
C SER A 30 5.56 10.16 -41.11
N ALA A 31 4.51 10.40 -40.30
CA ALA A 31 3.53 11.52 -40.38
C ALA A 31 2.55 11.35 -39.19
N GLN A 32 2.27 12.35 -38.33
CA GLN A 32 1.37 13.52 -38.55
C GLN A 32 -0.03 13.12 -39.08
N ALA A 33 -1.15 13.68 -38.65
CA ALA A 33 -1.58 14.58 -37.56
C ALA A 33 -3.09 14.86 -37.83
N GLU A 34 -3.76 15.64 -36.97
CA GLU A 34 -5.11 16.22 -37.18
C GLU A 34 -6.33 15.25 -37.19
N SER A 35 -7.57 15.70 -37.00
CA SER A 35 -8.19 16.59 -35.98
C SER A 35 -9.73 16.56 -36.17
N ALA A 36 -10.49 17.18 -35.25
CA ALA A 36 -11.92 17.57 -35.38
C ALA A 36 -12.96 16.42 -35.50
N MET A 37 -13.84 16.20 -34.52
CA MET A 37 -15.03 16.97 -34.09
C MET A 37 -16.34 16.70 -34.87
N ALA A 38 -17.33 16.22 -34.11
CA ALA A 38 -18.78 16.48 -34.20
C ALA A 38 -19.53 16.25 -35.55
N SER A 39 -20.58 15.44 -35.52
CA SER A 39 -21.94 15.93 -35.15
C SER A 39 -23.08 14.93 -35.47
N SER A 40 -24.19 15.12 -34.74
CA SER A 40 -25.60 14.83 -35.09
C SER A 40 -26.00 13.46 -35.65
N ALA A 41 -26.82 12.80 -34.84
CA ALA A 41 -27.84 11.83 -35.21
C ALA A 41 -28.59 12.11 -36.53
N GLN A 42 -28.94 11.04 -37.24
CA GLN A 42 -30.28 10.91 -37.81
C GLN A 42 -30.74 9.45 -37.92
N THR A 43 -32.03 9.25 -37.67
CA THR A 43 -32.74 7.96 -37.76
C THR A 43 -33.02 7.57 -39.20
N SER A 44 -32.92 6.27 -39.50
CA SER A 44 -33.64 5.67 -40.64
C SER A 44 -34.10 4.26 -40.33
N SER A 45 -35.41 4.07 -40.42
CA SER A 45 -36.14 2.81 -40.46
C SER A 45 -35.48 1.71 -41.31
N ALA A 46 -35.45 0.48 -40.80
CA ALA A 46 -35.37 -0.74 -41.60
C ALA A 46 -36.67 -1.53 -41.41
N GLN A 47 -37.26 -1.99 -42.50
CA GLN A 47 -38.44 -2.87 -42.50
C GLN A 47 -38.02 -4.33 -42.38
N ASP A 48 -38.97 -5.18 -42.00
CA ASP A 48 -38.82 -6.63 -41.85
C ASP A 48 -38.19 -7.31 -43.08
N ASP A 49 -37.37 -8.33 -42.82
CA ASP A 49 -37.42 -9.55 -43.62
C ASP A 49 -37.18 -10.76 -42.71
N PHE A 50 -38.19 -11.63 -42.59
CA PHE A 50 -38.15 -12.83 -41.74
C PHE A 50 -37.47 -13.97 -42.49
N GLN A 51 -36.28 -14.38 -42.05
CA GLN A 51 -35.74 -15.71 -42.36
C GLN A 51 -35.33 -16.46 -41.09
N GLN A 52 -36.25 -17.32 -40.65
CA GLN A 52 -36.08 -18.25 -39.54
C GLN A 52 -35.15 -19.39 -39.96
N ALA A 53 -33.95 -19.44 -39.37
CA ALA A 53 -33.06 -20.61 -39.42
C ALA A 53 -32.74 -21.02 -37.98
N GLY A 54 -33.05 -22.28 -37.64
CA GLY A 54 -32.97 -22.75 -36.25
C GLY A 54 -31.56 -22.72 -35.69
N ALA A 55 -31.36 -21.95 -34.62
CA ALA A 55 -30.25 -22.08 -33.70
C ALA A 55 -30.77 -22.63 -32.37
N GLN A 56 -30.05 -23.57 -31.77
CA GLN A 56 -30.25 -23.90 -30.35
C GLN A 56 -29.91 -22.66 -29.50
N PRO A 57 -30.56 -22.45 -28.34
CA PRO A 57 -30.16 -21.40 -27.42
C PRO A 57 -28.72 -21.65 -27.00
N THR A 58 -27.80 -20.79 -27.41
CA THR A 58 -26.47 -20.73 -26.82
C THR A 58 -26.60 -20.02 -25.49
N ALA A 59 -26.31 -20.72 -24.39
CA ALA A 59 -26.25 -20.12 -23.06
C ALA A 59 -25.46 -18.80 -23.09
N ARG A 60 -25.97 -17.80 -22.36
CA ARG A 60 -25.39 -16.45 -22.33
C ARG A 60 -23.92 -16.55 -21.90
N PRO A 61 -22.96 -15.95 -22.65
CA PRO A 61 -21.55 -16.08 -22.30
C PRO A 61 -21.30 -15.49 -20.91
N ALA A 62 -20.48 -16.16 -20.10
CA ALA A 62 -20.23 -15.82 -18.69
C ALA A 62 -19.76 -14.37 -18.43
N ALA A 63 -19.29 -13.67 -19.46
CA ALA A 63 -18.91 -12.26 -19.41
C ALA A 63 -20.08 -11.26 -19.36
N ASP A 64 -21.33 -11.72 -19.51
CA ASP A 64 -22.56 -10.89 -19.48
C ASP A 64 -23.48 -11.24 -18.29
N ARG A 65 -22.97 -12.09 -17.37
CA ARG A 65 -23.48 -12.19 -15.99
C ARG A 65 -23.03 -10.97 -15.20
N ALA A 66 -23.79 -10.58 -14.19
CA ALA A 66 -23.40 -9.50 -13.29
C ALA A 66 -22.19 -9.90 -12.43
N THR A 67 -20.97 -9.76 -12.96
CA THR A 67 -19.74 -10.07 -12.23
C THR A 67 -19.61 -9.12 -11.05
N VAL A 68 -19.91 -9.64 -9.86
CA VAL A 68 -19.51 -8.99 -8.61
C VAL A 68 -18.00 -8.79 -8.68
N GLN A 69 -17.54 -7.58 -8.39
CA GLN A 69 -16.13 -7.22 -8.46
C GLN A 69 -15.74 -6.67 -7.08
N LEU A 70 -14.62 -7.17 -6.53
CA LEU A 70 -13.96 -6.45 -5.43
C LEU A 70 -13.49 -5.09 -5.96
N PRO A 71 -13.57 -4.00 -5.17
CA PRO A 71 -12.90 -2.76 -5.51
C PRO A 71 -11.37 -2.97 -5.53
N GLU A 72 -10.63 -1.89 -5.76
CA GLU A 72 -9.19 -1.90 -5.48
C GLU A 72 -8.95 -2.17 -3.98
N PRO A 73 -7.93 -2.97 -3.59
CA PRO A 73 -7.58 -3.17 -2.19
C PRO A 73 -7.31 -1.84 -1.50
N GLU A 74 -7.80 -1.66 -0.26
CA GLU A 74 -7.32 -0.56 0.57
C GLU A 74 -5.83 -0.77 0.82
N HIS A 75 -5.02 0.23 0.48
CA HIS A 75 -3.58 0.15 0.58
C HIS A 75 -3.02 1.54 0.93
N THR A 76 -1.98 1.58 1.76
CA THR A 76 -1.35 2.84 2.19
C THR A 76 0.16 2.72 2.25
N LYS A 77 0.83 3.85 2.02
CA LYS A 77 2.27 4.00 2.15
C LYS A 77 2.56 5.22 3.02
N THR A 78 3.22 5.00 4.14
CA THR A 78 3.41 6.02 5.16
C THR A 78 4.86 6.16 5.58
N ILE A 79 5.24 7.39 5.95
CA ILE A 79 6.49 7.70 6.62
C ILE A 79 6.21 8.06 8.09
N GLU A 80 7.02 7.50 8.99
CA GLU A 80 7.14 7.91 10.39
C GLU A 80 8.53 8.52 10.58
N ARG A 81 8.64 9.79 10.97
CA ARG A 81 9.91 10.33 11.49
C ARG A 81 10.19 9.70 12.85
N LEU A 82 11.33 9.01 12.98
CA LEU A 82 11.77 8.38 14.23
C LEU A 82 12.62 9.34 15.07
N ASP A 83 13.53 10.04 14.40
CA ASP A 83 14.45 11.04 14.97
C ASP A 83 14.92 12.00 13.87
N ASP A 84 15.98 12.78 14.12
CA ASP A 84 16.54 13.73 13.12
C ASP A 84 17.34 13.03 12.01
N GLU A 85 17.73 11.76 12.20
CA GLU A 85 18.54 10.99 11.27
C GLU A 85 17.71 9.98 10.45
N ARG A 86 16.62 9.45 11.02
CA ARG A 86 15.93 8.24 10.52
C ARG A 86 14.42 8.37 10.40
N TYR A 87 13.87 7.67 9.41
CA TYR A 87 12.45 7.49 9.18
C TYR A 87 12.12 6.01 9.04
N ARG A 88 10.91 5.59 9.43
CA ARG A 88 10.36 4.29 9.06
C ARG A 88 9.41 4.43 7.89
N LEU A 89 9.72 3.74 6.81
CA LEU A 89 8.86 3.60 5.65
C LEU A 89 8.00 2.33 5.82
N THR A 90 6.69 2.46 5.72
CA THR A 90 5.75 1.32 5.81
C THR A 90 4.84 1.30 4.58
N LEU A 91 4.72 0.14 3.93
CA LEU A 91 3.68 -0.12 2.94
C LEU A 91 2.70 -1.15 3.49
N SER A 92 1.42 -1.04 3.12
CA SER A 92 0.40 -1.98 3.56
C SER A 92 -0.72 -2.21 2.56
N VAL A 93 -1.38 -3.35 2.71
CA VAL A 93 -2.59 -3.74 1.99
C VAL A 93 -3.57 -4.41 2.94
N THR A 94 -4.83 -4.05 2.90
CA THR A 94 -5.91 -4.67 3.68
C THR A 94 -6.66 -5.68 2.82
N GLY A 95 -6.78 -6.91 3.31
CA GLY A 95 -7.64 -7.92 2.71
C GLY A 95 -9.11 -7.54 2.80
N ALA A 96 -9.86 -7.74 1.72
CA ALA A 96 -11.31 -7.60 1.70
C ALA A 96 -11.93 -8.84 1.06
N GLU A 97 -13.19 -9.10 1.39
CA GLU A 97 -14.05 -9.98 0.60
C GLU A 97 -15.24 -9.21 0.06
N SER A 98 -15.50 -9.31 -1.24
CA SER A 98 -16.79 -8.93 -1.81
C SER A 98 -17.61 -10.20 -1.88
N THR A 99 -18.79 -10.13 -1.30
CA THR A 99 -19.62 -11.30 -1.06
C THR A 99 -21.04 -11.02 -1.48
N SER A 100 -21.31 -11.43 -2.70
CA SER A 100 -22.57 -12.08 -2.99
C SER A 100 -22.56 -13.50 -2.38
N GLY A 101 -22.59 -13.55 -1.04
CA GLY A 101 -22.44 -14.78 -0.24
C GLY A 101 -21.00 -15.04 0.26
N SER A 102 -20.81 -15.17 1.57
CA SER A 102 -19.49 -15.48 2.17
C SER A 102 -19.33 -16.96 2.50
N VAL A 103 -18.18 -17.55 2.16
CA VAL A 103 -17.79 -18.90 2.59
C VAL A 103 -17.43 -18.97 4.10
N ASP A 104 -17.70 -17.90 4.88
CA ASP A 104 -17.71 -17.90 6.36
C ASP A 104 -19.12 -17.67 6.98
N HIS A 105 -20.21 -17.83 6.20
CA HIS A 105 -21.59 -17.77 6.70
C HIS A 105 -21.88 -18.79 7.82
N LYS A 106 -22.27 -18.32 9.01
CA LYS A 106 -22.91 -19.19 10.02
C LYS A 106 -24.40 -19.36 9.71
N SER A 107 -25.04 -18.37 9.08
CA SER A 107 -26.45 -18.43 8.68
C SER A 107 -26.84 -17.42 7.59
N ALA A 108 -27.88 -17.75 6.81
CA ALA A 108 -28.54 -16.85 5.85
C ALA A 108 -30.05 -17.11 5.81
N ASP A 109 -30.84 -16.03 5.77
CA ASP A 109 -32.31 -16.10 5.69
C ASP A 109 -32.79 -15.51 4.35
N VAL A 110 -33.48 -16.31 3.53
CA VAL A 110 -34.02 -15.92 2.22
C VAL A 110 -35.55 -15.94 2.27
N VAL A 111 -36.21 -14.86 1.85
CA VAL A 111 -37.66 -14.83 1.63
C VAL A 111 -37.96 -14.86 0.14
N LEU A 112 -38.65 -15.91 -0.32
CA LEU A 112 -39.24 -15.95 -1.66
C LEU A 112 -40.63 -15.31 -1.60
N VAL A 113 -40.88 -14.31 -2.45
CA VAL A 113 -42.12 -13.54 -2.49
C VAL A 113 -42.74 -13.73 -3.87
N LEU A 114 -43.70 -14.65 -3.97
CA LEU A 114 -44.26 -15.12 -5.24
C LEU A 114 -45.63 -14.50 -5.49
N ASP A 115 -45.77 -13.86 -6.66
CA ASP A 115 -47.05 -13.44 -7.21
C ASP A 115 -47.86 -14.66 -7.64
N SER A 116 -49.08 -14.81 -7.12
CA SER A 116 -50.07 -15.83 -7.49
C SER A 116 -51.34 -15.21 -8.09
N SER A 117 -51.28 -13.94 -8.48
CA SER A 117 -52.40 -13.24 -9.13
C SER A 117 -52.82 -13.90 -10.45
N GLY A 118 -54.05 -13.60 -10.91
CA GLY A 118 -54.69 -14.34 -11.98
C GLY A 118 -53.96 -14.35 -13.33
N SER A 119 -53.03 -13.41 -13.58
CA SER A 119 -52.17 -13.37 -14.77
C SER A 119 -51.10 -14.47 -14.77
N MET A 120 -50.64 -14.91 -13.60
CA MET A 120 -49.67 -16.00 -13.47
C MET A 120 -50.25 -17.36 -13.91
N ALA A 121 -51.59 -17.46 -14.00
CA ALA A 121 -52.32 -18.60 -14.57
C ALA A 121 -52.24 -18.69 -16.11
N GLU A 122 -51.81 -17.61 -16.77
CA GLU A 122 -51.68 -17.57 -18.22
C GLU A 122 -50.49 -18.41 -18.70
N HIS A 123 -50.55 -18.87 -19.95
CA HIS A 123 -49.40 -19.48 -20.60
C HIS A 123 -48.29 -18.44 -20.75
N GLU A 124 -47.06 -18.89 -20.53
CA GLU A 124 -45.87 -18.10 -20.74
C GLU A 124 -45.70 -17.69 -22.22
N ASP A 125 -45.85 -18.67 -23.12
CA ASP A 125 -45.90 -18.45 -24.57
C ASP A 125 -47.32 -18.02 -25.01
N PRO A 126 -47.52 -16.76 -25.46
CA PRO A 126 -48.82 -16.26 -25.90
C PRO A 126 -49.27 -16.84 -27.25
N ASP A 127 -48.35 -17.40 -28.04
CA ASP A 127 -48.64 -18.05 -29.32
C ASP A 127 -48.89 -19.56 -29.18
N CYS A 128 -48.87 -20.10 -27.95
CA CYS A 128 -49.07 -21.53 -27.71
C CYS A 128 -50.51 -22.00 -28.01
N HIS A 129 -50.66 -22.90 -28.98
CA HIS A 129 -51.93 -23.50 -29.41
C HIS A 129 -51.93 -25.04 -29.26
N TRP A 130 -53.13 -25.64 -29.20
CA TRP A 130 -53.34 -27.07 -28.94
C TRP A 130 -52.81 -27.99 -30.07
N PRO A 131 -52.25 -29.19 -29.77
CA PRO A 131 -52.09 -29.83 -28.45
C PRO A 131 -50.81 -29.36 -27.75
N SER A 132 -50.97 -28.63 -26.64
CA SER A 132 -49.90 -27.93 -25.96
C SER A 132 -49.29 -28.72 -24.80
N THR A 133 -47.96 -28.66 -24.70
CA THR A 133 -47.16 -29.05 -23.51
C THR A 133 -46.57 -27.82 -22.81
N CYS A 134 -47.11 -26.63 -23.10
CA CYS A 134 -46.66 -25.35 -22.56
C CYS A 134 -47.01 -25.24 -21.07
N LEU A 135 -46.12 -24.60 -20.31
CA LEU A 135 -46.33 -24.31 -18.90
C LEU A 135 -47.03 -22.95 -18.72
N THR A 136 -47.71 -22.77 -17.58
CA THR A 136 -48.14 -21.43 -17.13
C THR A 136 -46.97 -20.69 -16.48
N ARG A 137 -47.02 -19.35 -16.42
CA ARG A 137 -46.00 -18.54 -15.72
C ARG A 137 -45.81 -19.01 -14.27
N TRP A 138 -46.90 -19.35 -13.58
CA TRP A 138 -46.89 -19.97 -12.25
C TRP A 138 -46.12 -21.30 -12.21
N GLN A 139 -46.34 -22.19 -13.18
CA GLN A 139 -45.63 -23.48 -13.26
C GLN A 139 -44.13 -23.33 -13.56
N VAL A 140 -43.74 -22.30 -14.32
CA VAL A 140 -42.33 -22.00 -14.61
C VAL A 140 -41.65 -21.40 -13.36
N VAL A 141 -42.29 -20.43 -12.70
CA VAL A 141 -41.81 -19.82 -11.46
C VAL A 141 -41.70 -20.81 -10.30
N THR A 142 -42.69 -21.68 -10.09
CA THR A 142 -42.62 -22.70 -9.02
C THR A 142 -41.53 -23.73 -9.28
N GLN A 143 -41.32 -24.19 -10.51
CA GLN A 143 -40.19 -25.07 -10.86
C GLN A 143 -38.83 -24.39 -10.65
N ALA A 144 -38.70 -23.11 -11.00
CA ALA A 144 -37.45 -22.38 -10.82
C ALA A 144 -37.17 -22.10 -9.32
N ALA A 145 -38.20 -21.78 -8.53
CA ALA A 145 -38.10 -21.66 -7.08
C ALA A 145 -37.73 -23.00 -6.38
N GLN A 146 -38.27 -24.14 -6.87
CA GLN A 146 -37.86 -25.48 -6.42
C GLN A 146 -36.38 -25.76 -6.70
N ARG A 147 -35.87 -25.36 -7.89
CA ARG A 147 -34.44 -25.48 -8.22
C ARG A 147 -33.57 -24.61 -7.32
N LEU A 148 -33.90 -23.32 -7.18
CA LEU A 148 -33.19 -22.40 -6.28
C LEU A 148 -33.09 -22.99 -4.87
N ALA A 149 -34.19 -23.51 -4.32
CA ALA A 149 -34.19 -24.08 -2.98
C ALA A 149 -33.44 -25.40 -2.88
N THR A 150 -33.43 -26.21 -3.93
CA THR A 150 -32.60 -27.42 -4.00
C THR A 150 -31.12 -27.06 -3.94
N THR A 151 -30.70 -26.01 -4.66
CA THR A 151 -29.33 -25.48 -4.60
C THR A 151 -29.03 -24.88 -3.23
N LEU A 152 -29.82 -23.90 -2.76
CA LEU A 152 -29.54 -23.13 -1.54
C LEU A 152 -29.65 -23.93 -0.23
N LEU A 153 -30.43 -25.01 -0.20
CA LEU A 153 -30.63 -25.85 0.99
C LEU A 153 -29.88 -27.19 0.89
N ASP A 154 -28.97 -27.34 -0.07
CA ASP A 154 -28.12 -28.52 -0.16
C ASP A 154 -27.15 -28.57 1.05
N PRO A 155 -27.19 -29.62 1.89
CA PRO A 155 -26.35 -29.73 3.07
C PRO A 155 -24.84 -29.82 2.77
N SER A 156 -24.43 -30.03 1.52
CA SER A 156 -23.03 -30.03 1.09
C SER A 156 -22.41 -28.63 1.00
N ILE A 157 -23.21 -27.58 0.76
CA ILE A 157 -22.71 -26.19 0.56
C ILE A 157 -22.18 -25.57 1.86
N GLY A 158 -22.70 -26.03 3.01
CA GLY A 158 -22.29 -25.54 4.34
C GLY A 158 -22.97 -24.22 4.75
N GLY A 159 -23.02 -23.99 6.07
CA GLY A 159 -23.79 -22.90 6.67
C GLY A 159 -25.23 -23.29 7.02
N ASN A 160 -25.97 -22.37 7.65
CA ASN A 160 -27.38 -22.55 8.04
C ASN A 160 -28.27 -21.63 7.19
N VAL A 161 -28.53 -22.03 5.95
CA VAL A 161 -29.47 -21.34 5.06
C VAL A 161 -30.89 -21.75 5.40
N ARG A 162 -31.81 -20.79 5.44
CA ARG A 162 -33.25 -21.04 5.60
C ARG A 162 -34.05 -20.22 4.61
N ILE A 163 -35.11 -20.83 4.09
CA ILE A 163 -36.07 -20.19 3.18
C ILE A 163 -37.41 -20.00 3.88
N ALA A 164 -38.00 -18.83 3.73
CA ALA A 164 -39.41 -18.55 3.99
C ALA A 164 -40.14 -18.28 2.66
N LEU A 165 -41.43 -18.59 2.62
CA LEU A 165 -42.27 -18.42 1.43
C LEU A 165 -43.42 -17.45 1.75
N VAL A 166 -43.55 -16.42 0.92
CA VAL A 166 -44.67 -15.49 0.88
C VAL A 166 -45.39 -15.70 -0.45
N ASP A 167 -46.68 -15.94 -0.35
CA ASP A 167 -47.63 -16.01 -1.47
C ASP A 167 -48.41 -14.69 -1.47
N PHE A 168 -48.55 -14.03 -2.62
CA PHE A 168 -49.32 -12.78 -2.71
C PHE A 168 -50.14 -12.62 -3.99
N ASP A 169 -51.35 -12.10 -3.82
CA ASP A 169 -52.27 -11.70 -4.86
C ASP A 169 -52.76 -10.27 -4.56
N THR A 170 -54.05 -10.07 -4.30
CA THR A 170 -54.63 -8.85 -3.72
C THR A 170 -54.24 -8.68 -2.24
N SER A 171 -53.91 -9.78 -1.57
CA SER A 171 -53.42 -9.85 -0.20
C SER A 171 -52.09 -10.62 -0.17
N ALA A 172 -51.42 -10.72 0.98
CA ALA A 172 -50.22 -11.56 1.10
C ALA A 172 -50.35 -12.49 2.32
N SER A 173 -49.85 -13.71 2.17
CA SER A 173 -49.81 -14.72 3.21
C SER A 173 -48.41 -15.32 3.36
N ILE A 174 -48.00 -15.61 4.60
CA ILE A 174 -46.78 -16.35 4.89
C ILE A 174 -47.15 -17.83 4.88
N VAL A 175 -46.56 -18.60 3.97
CA VAL A 175 -46.93 -19.99 3.72
C VAL A 175 -46.16 -20.91 4.67
N PRO A 176 -46.85 -21.65 5.57
CA PRO A 176 -46.18 -22.49 6.55
C PRO A 176 -45.71 -23.82 5.94
N MET A 177 -44.42 -24.10 6.07
CA MET A 177 -43.78 -25.35 5.67
C MET A 177 -43.64 -26.26 6.90
N ASN A 178 -44.33 -27.40 6.90
CA ASN A 178 -44.38 -28.35 8.03
C ASN A 178 -44.71 -27.69 9.40
N GLY A 179 -45.51 -26.62 9.39
CA GLY A 179 -45.91 -25.87 10.60
C GLY A 179 -44.93 -24.79 11.05
N SER A 180 -43.84 -24.55 10.29
CA SER A 180 -42.87 -23.47 10.49
C SER A 180 -42.99 -22.41 9.40
N GLN A 181 -42.64 -21.15 9.67
CA GLN A 181 -42.53 -20.11 8.65
C GLN A 181 -41.20 -20.17 7.88
N TRP A 182 -40.19 -20.87 8.43
CA TRP A 182 -38.86 -21.05 7.87
C TRP A 182 -38.55 -22.54 7.71
N THR A 183 -37.96 -22.93 6.57
CA THR A 183 -37.46 -24.29 6.32
C THR A 183 -35.96 -24.29 5.99
N GLY A 184 -35.26 -25.35 6.40
CA GLY A 184 -33.95 -25.74 5.87
C GLY A 184 -34.03 -27.01 5.01
N ASP A 185 -35.24 -27.42 4.63
CA ASP A 185 -35.56 -28.61 3.86
C ASP A 185 -36.24 -28.21 2.53
N ALA A 186 -35.56 -28.49 1.42
CA ALA A 186 -36.06 -28.20 0.07
C ALA A 186 -37.34 -28.99 -0.29
N ALA A 187 -37.52 -30.21 0.24
CA ALA A 187 -38.72 -31.00 -0.01
C ALA A 187 -39.96 -30.39 0.67
N ALA A 188 -39.77 -29.79 1.85
CA ALA A 188 -40.82 -29.05 2.55
C ALA A 188 -41.24 -27.78 1.79
N LEU A 189 -40.32 -27.07 1.14
CA LEU A 189 -40.66 -25.96 0.24
C LEU A 189 -41.36 -26.47 -1.03
N SER A 190 -40.87 -27.54 -1.67
CA SER A 190 -41.51 -28.12 -2.86
C SER A 190 -42.97 -28.47 -2.59
N THR A 191 -43.24 -29.13 -1.47
CA THR A 191 -44.60 -29.49 -1.04
C THR A 191 -45.47 -28.26 -0.78
N ALA A 192 -44.90 -27.16 -0.26
CA ALA A 192 -45.63 -25.92 -0.07
C ALA A 192 -45.95 -25.23 -1.41
N LEU A 193 -45.00 -25.18 -2.35
CA LEU A 193 -45.20 -24.64 -3.69
C LEU A 193 -46.24 -25.44 -4.50
N GLU A 194 -46.23 -26.78 -4.38
CA GLU A 194 -47.24 -27.67 -4.98
C GLU A 194 -48.64 -27.50 -4.38
N GLY A 195 -48.74 -26.93 -3.17
CA GLY A 195 -50.01 -26.60 -2.50
C GLY A 195 -50.59 -25.23 -2.85
N LEU A 196 -49.87 -24.43 -3.65
CA LEU A 196 -50.25 -23.09 -4.09
C LEU A 196 -50.64 -23.11 -5.58
N ASP A 197 -51.63 -22.29 -5.96
CA ASP A 197 -52.14 -22.21 -7.32
C ASP A 197 -52.51 -20.77 -7.69
N ALA A 198 -51.95 -20.28 -8.79
CA ALA A 198 -52.41 -19.05 -9.42
C ALA A 198 -53.73 -19.32 -10.14
N SER A 199 -54.86 -19.15 -9.44
CA SER A 199 -56.19 -19.43 -10.01
C SER A 199 -56.93 -18.16 -10.45
N SER A 200 -57.27 -18.09 -11.73
CA SER A 200 -58.14 -17.02 -12.27
C SER A 200 -59.56 -17.04 -11.69
N SER A 201 -59.97 -18.16 -11.07
CA SER A 201 -61.22 -18.32 -10.33
C SER A 201 -61.25 -17.62 -8.96
N ALA A 202 -60.09 -17.33 -8.35
CA ALA A 202 -60.01 -16.57 -7.10
C ALA A 202 -60.09 -15.05 -7.33
N GLY A 203 -59.73 -14.58 -8.53
CA GLY A 203 -60.00 -13.21 -8.97
C GLY A 203 -59.22 -12.12 -8.24
N GLY A 204 -57.95 -12.37 -7.92
CA GLY A 204 -57.06 -11.37 -7.32
C GLY A 204 -56.32 -10.51 -8.37
N GLY A 205 -56.19 -9.21 -8.08
CA GLY A 205 -55.16 -8.35 -8.66
C GLY A 205 -53.82 -8.53 -7.93
N THR A 206 -52.93 -7.54 -8.03
CA THR A 206 -51.51 -7.69 -7.68
C THR A 206 -51.07 -6.64 -6.65
N ASN A 207 -50.73 -7.05 -5.42
CA ASN A 207 -50.43 -6.19 -4.28
C ASN A 207 -48.98 -6.34 -3.80
N TRP A 208 -48.06 -5.72 -4.55
CA TRP A 208 -46.62 -5.72 -4.24
C TRP A 208 -46.30 -5.16 -2.84
N GLU A 209 -47.06 -4.18 -2.35
CA GLU A 209 -46.88 -3.65 -0.99
C GLU A 209 -47.16 -4.74 0.07
N ALA A 210 -48.23 -5.51 -0.07
CA ALA A 210 -48.54 -6.59 0.86
C ALA A 210 -47.46 -7.69 0.86
N GLY A 211 -46.98 -8.10 -0.33
CA GLY A 211 -45.89 -9.07 -0.47
C GLY A 211 -44.60 -8.61 0.21
N MET A 212 -44.16 -7.37 -0.06
CA MET A 212 -42.99 -6.78 0.59
C MET A 212 -43.18 -6.60 2.10
N HIS A 213 -44.40 -6.27 2.55
CA HIS A 213 -44.69 -6.13 3.98
C HIS A 213 -44.58 -7.47 4.74
N ALA A 214 -45.05 -8.57 4.13
CA ALA A 214 -44.91 -9.91 4.69
C ALA A 214 -43.42 -10.33 4.76
N ALA A 215 -42.63 -10.02 3.73
CA ALA A 215 -41.18 -10.27 3.72
C ALA A 215 -40.42 -9.46 4.77
N ASN A 216 -40.71 -8.16 4.90
CA ASN A 216 -40.18 -7.30 5.96
C ASN A 216 -40.54 -7.85 7.35
N SER A 217 -41.78 -8.31 7.54
CA SER A 217 -42.26 -8.87 8.81
C SER A 217 -41.51 -10.15 9.21
N LEU A 218 -41.16 -11.01 8.24
CA LEU A 218 -40.32 -12.18 8.45
C LEU A 218 -38.88 -11.82 8.84
N LEU A 219 -38.29 -10.82 8.19
CA LEU A 219 -36.88 -10.46 8.36
C LEU A 219 -36.60 -9.53 9.56
N ASN A 220 -37.60 -8.81 10.07
CA ASN A 220 -37.47 -7.92 11.23
C ASN A 220 -37.06 -8.64 12.53
N GLY A 221 -37.25 -9.97 12.61
CA GLY A 221 -36.78 -10.81 13.71
C GLY A 221 -35.58 -11.71 13.37
N SER A 222 -35.01 -11.61 12.16
CA SER A 222 -33.91 -12.47 11.72
C SER A 222 -32.59 -12.06 12.37
N THR A 223 -31.86 -13.05 12.89
CA THR A 223 -30.49 -12.91 13.40
C THR A 223 -29.46 -13.52 12.44
N ALA A 224 -29.82 -13.74 11.17
CA ALA A 224 -28.94 -14.32 10.18
C ALA A 224 -27.89 -13.32 9.69
N ASP A 225 -26.68 -13.81 9.35
CA ASP A 225 -25.55 -12.97 8.97
C ASP A 225 -25.82 -12.19 7.67
N ARG A 226 -26.59 -12.77 6.74
CA ARG A 226 -27.19 -12.05 5.60
C ARG A 226 -28.66 -12.41 5.42
N ARG A 227 -29.39 -11.49 4.81
CA ARG A 227 -30.83 -11.53 4.61
C ARG A 227 -31.15 -11.14 3.18
N TYR A 228 -32.04 -11.90 2.53
CA TYR A 228 -32.36 -11.74 1.11
C TYR A 228 -33.87 -11.77 0.90
N ILE A 229 -34.36 -10.95 -0.03
CA ILE A 229 -35.72 -11.02 -0.55
C ILE A 229 -35.61 -11.30 -2.05
N VAL A 230 -36.26 -12.35 -2.55
CA VAL A 230 -36.42 -12.63 -3.98
C VAL A 230 -37.89 -12.48 -4.32
N MET A 231 -38.24 -11.41 -5.03
CA MET A 231 -39.62 -11.11 -5.41
C MET A 231 -39.86 -11.41 -6.90
N LEU A 232 -40.93 -12.16 -7.19
CA LEU A 232 -41.30 -12.58 -8.53
C LEU A 232 -42.72 -12.13 -8.86
N SER A 233 -42.92 -11.56 -10.06
CA SER A 233 -44.22 -11.07 -10.56
C SER A 233 -44.22 -10.98 -12.08
N ASP A 234 -45.34 -11.28 -12.75
CA ASP A 234 -45.50 -11.16 -14.21
C ASP A 234 -46.14 -9.84 -14.67
N GLY A 235 -46.69 -9.08 -13.73
CA GLY A 235 -47.54 -7.93 -14.01
C GLY A 235 -47.03 -6.61 -13.41
N SER A 236 -47.99 -5.77 -13.06
CA SER A 236 -47.79 -4.46 -12.42
C SER A 236 -48.60 -4.44 -11.12
N PRO A 237 -48.20 -3.66 -10.11
CA PRO A 237 -49.01 -3.53 -8.91
C PRO A 237 -50.34 -2.87 -9.27
N THR A 238 -51.46 -3.46 -8.87
CA THR A 238 -52.83 -2.98 -9.15
C THR A 238 -53.68 -2.82 -7.90
N PHE A 239 -53.15 -3.26 -6.75
CA PHE A 239 -53.66 -3.03 -5.40
C PHE A 239 -52.53 -2.61 -4.46
N ARG A 240 -52.90 -1.97 -3.35
CA ARG A 240 -52.02 -1.59 -2.24
C ARG A 240 -52.79 -1.53 -0.92
N THR A 241 -52.09 -1.70 0.19
CA THR A 241 -52.66 -1.62 1.54
C THR A 241 -52.71 -0.16 2.05
N SER A 242 -51.69 0.65 1.73
CA SER A 242 -51.59 2.04 2.15
C SER A 242 -52.47 2.98 1.32
N ALA A 243 -53.18 3.89 2.00
CA ALA A 243 -54.04 4.87 1.34
C ALA A 243 -53.28 5.75 0.31
N MET A 244 -52.02 6.11 0.58
CA MET A 244 -51.21 7.01 -0.27
C MET A 244 -51.92 8.31 -0.67
N GLY A 245 -52.85 8.80 0.16
CA GLY A 245 -53.67 9.98 -0.11
C GLY A 245 -54.79 9.79 -1.16
N GLY A 246 -55.02 8.57 -1.65
CA GLY A 246 -56.12 8.23 -2.56
C GLY A 246 -57.44 7.90 -1.85
N ASP A 247 -58.54 8.08 -2.57
CA ASP A 247 -59.92 7.74 -2.16
C ASP A 247 -60.46 6.47 -2.85
N ASP A 248 -59.61 5.77 -3.59
CA ASP A 248 -59.84 4.54 -4.35
C ASP A 248 -59.90 3.27 -3.47
N TRP A 249 -60.59 3.35 -2.33
CA TRP A 249 -60.79 2.21 -1.43
C TRP A 249 -61.75 1.17 -2.02
N ASN A 250 -61.27 -0.06 -2.19
CA ASN A 250 -62.05 -1.18 -2.68
C ASN A 250 -62.65 -1.97 -1.50
N ASN A 251 -63.93 -1.69 -1.20
CA ASN A 251 -64.64 -2.33 -0.10
C ASN A 251 -64.89 -3.84 -0.28
N TRP A 252 -64.72 -4.41 -1.48
CA TRP A 252 -64.84 -5.86 -1.69
C TRP A 252 -63.58 -6.59 -1.20
N TYR A 253 -62.41 -6.06 -1.53
CA TYR A 253 -61.12 -6.66 -1.20
C TYR A 253 -60.46 -6.12 0.08
N GLY A 254 -60.92 -4.97 0.61
CA GLY A 254 -60.36 -4.37 1.83
C GLY A 254 -58.98 -3.74 1.63
N VAL A 255 -58.72 -3.23 0.42
CA VAL A 255 -57.45 -2.61 -0.01
C VAL A 255 -57.74 -1.40 -0.91
N TYR A 256 -56.73 -0.58 -1.22
CA TYR A 256 -56.85 0.50 -2.21
C TYR A 256 -56.42 0.02 -3.60
N GLY A 257 -57.05 0.57 -4.63
CA GLY A 257 -56.77 0.24 -6.03
C GLY A 257 -57.96 -0.44 -6.73
N ASN A 258 -57.79 -0.73 -8.02
CA ASN A 258 -58.84 -1.27 -8.88
C ASN A 258 -58.61 -2.72 -9.35
N GLY A 259 -57.42 -3.29 -9.11
CA GLY A 259 -57.09 -4.67 -9.50
C GLY A 259 -56.88 -4.89 -11.00
N SER A 260 -56.72 -3.82 -11.79
CA SER A 260 -56.48 -3.92 -13.24
C SER A 260 -55.46 -2.92 -13.79
N SER A 261 -55.17 -1.82 -13.08
CA SER A 261 -54.19 -0.79 -13.49
C SER A 261 -53.78 0.11 -12.32
N ASP A 262 -52.62 0.76 -12.41
CA ASP A 262 -52.17 1.81 -11.49
C ASP A 262 -51.94 3.14 -12.23
N PRO A 263 -53.01 3.84 -12.65
CA PRO A 263 -52.91 5.03 -13.49
C PRO A 263 -52.28 6.24 -12.79
N ASP A 264 -52.31 6.27 -11.45
CA ASP A 264 -51.77 7.33 -10.61
C ASP A 264 -50.41 6.95 -9.98
N GLY A 265 -49.86 5.76 -10.27
CA GLY A 265 -48.59 5.25 -9.72
C GLY A 265 -48.58 4.93 -8.21
N ARG A 266 -49.73 5.01 -7.53
CA ARG A 266 -49.80 4.91 -6.06
C ARG A 266 -49.51 3.50 -5.56
N CYS A 267 -49.80 2.46 -6.34
CA CYS A 267 -49.56 1.08 -5.95
C CYS A 267 -48.07 0.74 -6.10
N PHE A 268 -47.43 1.24 -7.16
CA PHE A 268 -45.97 1.19 -7.31
C PHE A 268 -45.25 1.98 -6.21
N ASP A 269 -45.64 3.23 -5.94
CA ASP A 269 -45.02 4.07 -4.91
C ASP A 269 -45.14 3.46 -3.52
N ALA A 270 -46.28 2.83 -3.19
CA ALA A 270 -46.47 2.12 -1.93
C ALA A 270 -45.54 0.91 -1.80
N ALA A 271 -45.39 0.12 -2.87
CA ALA A 271 -44.49 -1.02 -2.91
C ALA A 271 -43.02 -0.60 -2.79
N ALA A 272 -42.59 0.45 -3.49
CA ALA A 272 -41.24 1.00 -3.38
C ALA A 272 -40.98 1.58 -1.97
N ALA A 273 -41.98 2.22 -1.36
CA ALA A 273 -41.88 2.72 0.01
C ALA A 273 -41.77 1.57 1.04
N GLU A 274 -42.49 0.46 0.87
CA GLU A 274 -42.38 -0.72 1.73
C GLU A 274 -41.07 -1.48 1.50
N ALA A 275 -40.62 -1.63 0.25
CA ALA A 275 -39.33 -2.25 -0.09
C ALA A 275 -38.13 -1.51 0.55
N ASN A 276 -38.23 -0.20 0.74
CA ASN A 276 -37.22 0.62 1.43
C ASN A 276 -37.32 0.59 2.97
N LYS A 277 -38.31 -0.10 3.56
CA LYS A 277 -38.38 -0.37 5.02
C LYS A 277 -37.65 -1.66 5.42
N ARG A 278 -37.13 -2.43 4.47
CA ARG A 278 -36.34 -3.64 4.76
C ARG A 278 -35.12 -3.28 5.61
N ALA A 279 -34.75 -4.17 6.53
CA ALA A 279 -33.67 -3.90 7.47
C ALA A 279 -32.32 -3.73 6.77
N ASP A 280 -31.46 -2.85 7.29
CA ASP A 280 -30.13 -2.55 6.74
C ASP A 280 -29.32 -3.83 6.46
N GLY A 281 -28.67 -3.88 5.29
CA GLY A 281 -27.93 -5.05 4.80
C GLY A 281 -28.81 -6.16 4.18
N THR A 282 -30.13 -5.95 4.04
CA THR A 282 -31.00 -6.88 3.30
C THR A 282 -30.92 -6.60 1.80
N ALA A 283 -30.46 -7.58 1.02
CA ALA A 283 -30.46 -7.49 -0.43
C ALA A 283 -31.86 -7.84 -1.01
N LEU A 284 -32.23 -7.14 -2.08
CA LEU A 284 -33.50 -7.33 -2.79
C LEU A 284 -33.20 -7.71 -4.24
N PHE A 285 -33.72 -8.86 -4.65
CA PHE A 285 -33.77 -9.32 -6.04
C PHE A 285 -35.21 -9.24 -6.52
N THR A 286 -35.42 -8.65 -7.70
CA THR A 286 -36.70 -8.65 -8.39
C THR A 286 -36.55 -9.44 -9.69
N VAL A 287 -37.50 -10.32 -9.98
CA VAL A 287 -37.45 -11.17 -11.17
C VAL A 287 -38.78 -11.05 -11.92
N SER A 288 -38.72 -10.63 -13.18
CA SER A 288 -39.89 -10.61 -14.05
C SER A 288 -40.32 -12.04 -14.37
N ALA A 289 -41.61 -12.36 -14.29
CA ALA A 289 -42.17 -13.65 -14.74
C ALA A 289 -42.94 -13.52 -16.06
N GLY A 290 -42.46 -12.65 -16.97
CA GLY A 290 -43.11 -12.33 -18.24
C GLY A 290 -42.80 -10.92 -18.72
N LYS A 291 -43.02 -10.65 -20.03
CA LYS A 291 -42.58 -9.40 -20.65
C LYS A 291 -43.28 -8.13 -20.14
N ALA A 292 -44.48 -8.28 -19.55
CA ALA A 292 -45.25 -7.15 -19.02
C ALA A 292 -44.69 -6.60 -17.69
N ALA A 293 -44.11 -7.46 -16.84
CA ALA A 293 -43.46 -7.05 -15.58
C ALA A 293 -42.16 -6.27 -15.77
N GLU A 294 -41.44 -6.53 -16.86
CA GLU A 294 -40.03 -6.16 -17.07
C GLU A 294 -39.70 -4.72 -16.67
N THR A 295 -40.44 -3.74 -17.21
CA THR A 295 -40.22 -2.32 -16.92
C THR A 295 -40.47 -1.96 -15.45
N ASN A 296 -41.49 -2.55 -14.83
CA ASN A 296 -41.92 -2.17 -13.49
C ASN A 296 -41.13 -2.91 -12.39
N MET A 297 -40.69 -4.15 -12.64
CA MET A 297 -39.78 -4.87 -11.74
C MET A 297 -38.38 -4.22 -11.75
N ALA A 298 -37.85 -3.86 -12.92
CA ALA A 298 -36.61 -3.09 -13.03
C ALA A 298 -36.69 -1.71 -12.35
N ALA A 299 -37.84 -1.03 -12.49
CA ALA A 299 -38.09 0.23 -11.80
C ALA A 299 -38.17 0.05 -10.27
N LEU A 300 -38.80 -1.02 -9.77
CA LEU A 300 -38.87 -1.33 -8.34
C LEU A 300 -37.48 -1.60 -7.75
N ALA A 301 -36.68 -2.44 -8.41
CA ALA A 301 -35.28 -2.65 -8.01
C ALA A 301 -34.51 -1.33 -7.94
N THR A 302 -34.63 -0.49 -8.97
CA THR A 302 -33.95 0.82 -9.01
C THR A 302 -34.42 1.73 -7.86
N ALA A 303 -35.73 1.87 -7.65
CA ALA A 303 -36.32 2.70 -6.60
C ALA A 303 -36.03 2.20 -5.17
N ALA A 304 -35.74 0.90 -5.03
CA ALA A 304 -35.42 0.26 -3.75
C ALA A 304 -33.91 0.00 -3.55
N ASN A 305 -33.03 0.34 -4.50
CA ASN A 305 -31.62 -0.07 -4.50
C ASN A 305 -31.44 -1.60 -4.32
N GLY A 306 -32.12 -2.36 -5.18
CA GLY A 306 -31.99 -3.80 -5.38
C GLY A 306 -31.49 -4.12 -6.80
N VAL A 307 -31.47 -5.42 -7.13
CA VAL A 307 -31.07 -5.94 -8.44
C VAL A 307 -32.28 -6.52 -9.17
N HIS A 308 -32.29 -6.43 -10.50
CA HIS A 308 -33.36 -6.94 -11.36
C HIS A 308 -32.84 -8.00 -12.31
N TYR A 309 -33.67 -9.03 -12.55
CA TYR A 309 -33.46 -10.08 -13.53
C TYR A 309 -34.68 -10.25 -14.44
N SER A 310 -34.43 -10.46 -15.72
CA SER A 310 -35.43 -10.87 -16.71
C SER A 310 -35.66 -12.37 -16.61
N GLY A 311 -36.89 -12.79 -16.29
CA GLY A 311 -37.39 -14.15 -16.47
C GLY A 311 -38.58 -14.16 -17.44
N THR A 312 -38.35 -13.63 -18.64
CA THR A 312 -39.40 -13.48 -19.67
C THR A 312 -39.72 -14.77 -20.42
N ASP A 313 -38.97 -15.83 -20.14
CA ASP A 313 -38.96 -17.16 -20.74
C ASP A 313 -38.26 -18.14 -19.76
N PRO A 314 -38.36 -19.47 -19.95
CA PRO A 314 -37.87 -20.43 -18.96
C PRO A 314 -36.35 -20.41 -18.78
N ASP A 315 -35.62 -20.12 -19.85
CA ASP A 315 -34.15 -20.13 -19.86
C ASP A 315 -33.63 -18.88 -19.14
N SER A 316 -34.18 -17.69 -19.43
CA SER A 316 -33.81 -16.46 -18.71
C SER A 316 -34.24 -16.48 -17.25
N LEU A 317 -35.38 -17.12 -16.91
CA LEU A 317 -35.77 -17.33 -15.52
C LEU A 317 -34.83 -18.32 -14.81
N ALA A 318 -34.44 -19.41 -15.46
CA ALA A 318 -33.46 -20.35 -14.89
C ALA A 318 -32.10 -19.68 -14.67
N ASP A 319 -31.59 -18.94 -15.66
CA ASP A 319 -30.36 -18.14 -15.55
C ASP A 319 -30.46 -17.12 -14.40
N ALA A 320 -31.60 -16.45 -14.23
CA ALA A 320 -31.83 -15.52 -13.12
C ALA A 320 -31.72 -16.19 -11.74
N PHE A 321 -32.29 -17.39 -11.59
CA PHE A 321 -32.21 -18.14 -10.35
C PHE A 321 -30.84 -18.77 -10.10
N ASP A 322 -30.12 -19.20 -11.14
CA ASP A 322 -28.75 -19.67 -11.05
C ASP A 322 -27.78 -18.52 -10.71
N ASP A 323 -27.97 -17.33 -11.31
CA ASP A 323 -27.23 -16.11 -10.95
C ASP A 323 -27.54 -15.68 -9.51
N ILE A 324 -28.80 -15.74 -9.04
CA ILE A 324 -29.17 -15.46 -7.63
C ILE A 324 -28.55 -16.50 -6.68
N ALA A 325 -28.55 -17.79 -7.04
CA ALA A 325 -27.91 -18.84 -6.25
C ALA A 325 -26.40 -18.60 -6.15
N MET A 326 -25.74 -18.32 -7.27
CA MET A 326 -24.34 -17.91 -7.35
C MET A 326 -24.09 -16.66 -6.48
N ILE A 327 -25.02 -15.71 -6.45
CA ILE A 327 -24.98 -14.49 -5.63
C ILE A 327 -25.32 -14.70 -4.14
N ILE A 328 -25.64 -15.93 -3.75
CA ILE A 328 -25.78 -16.35 -2.35
C ILE A 328 -24.61 -17.29 -1.95
N THR A 329 -23.91 -17.92 -2.91
CA THR A 329 -22.84 -18.90 -2.67
C THR A 329 -21.42 -18.48 -3.09
N SER A 330 -21.20 -17.32 -3.72
CA SER A 330 -19.90 -16.96 -4.32
C SER A 330 -19.11 -15.91 -3.55
N THR A 331 -17.88 -16.27 -3.15
CA THR A 331 -16.96 -15.38 -2.43
C THR A 331 -15.81 -14.92 -3.32
N ILE A 332 -15.54 -13.62 -3.31
CA ILE A 332 -14.39 -13.02 -4.00
C ILE A 332 -13.39 -12.52 -2.97
N ARG A 333 -12.12 -12.89 -3.12
CA ARG A 333 -11.00 -12.45 -2.26
C ARG A 333 -9.79 -12.04 -3.12
N TYR A 334 -8.92 -11.19 -2.58
CA TYR A 334 -7.62 -10.90 -3.23
C TYR A 334 -6.67 -12.07 -3.08
N ARG A 335 -5.87 -12.37 -4.12
CA ARG A 335 -4.89 -13.47 -4.16
C ARG A 335 -3.62 -13.05 -4.91
N ASP A 336 -2.55 -13.82 -4.74
CA ASP A 336 -1.23 -13.64 -5.38
C ASP A 336 -0.69 -12.22 -5.17
N VAL A 337 -0.93 -11.68 -3.96
CA VAL A 337 -0.65 -10.28 -3.65
C VAL A 337 0.84 -10.06 -3.44
N SER A 338 1.39 -9.02 -4.07
CA SER A 338 2.75 -8.57 -3.83
C SER A 338 2.86 -7.04 -3.84
N ILE A 339 3.80 -6.54 -3.05
CA ILE A 339 4.18 -5.13 -2.95
C ILE A 339 5.61 -5.00 -3.48
N SER A 340 5.87 -3.97 -4.27
CA SER A 340 7.20 -3.59 -4.76
C SER A 340 7.37 -2.09 -4.60
N ASP A 341 8.52 -1.63 -4.12
CA ASP A 341 8.84 -0.21 -3.96
C ASP A 341 10.34 0.06 -4.10
N THR A 342 10.72 0.84 -5.09
CA THR A 342 12.13 1.27 -5.28
C THR A 342 12.34 2.67 -4.68
N LEU A 343 13.28 2.77 -3.76
CA LEU A 343 13.67 4.03 -3.11
C LEU A 343 14.15 5.09 -4.11
N SER A 344 14.00 6.36 -3.77
CA SER A 344 14.57 7.47 -4.55
C SER A 344 16.06 7.64 -4.24
N SER A 345 16.79 8.37 -5.09
CA SER A 345 18.16 8.80 -4.79
C SER A 345 18.28 9.74 -3.58
N TRP A 346 17.17 10.27 -3.05
CA TRP A 346 17.18 11.14 -1.88
C TRP A 346 17.31 10.39 -0.56
N VAL A 347 17.06 9.08 -0.54
CA VAL A 347 17.14 8.24 0.66
C VAL A 347 17.95 6.97 0.42
N VAL A 348 18.42 6.36 1.50
CA VAL A 348 19.01 5.02 1.51
C VAL A 348 18.45 4.25 2.69
N ALA A 349 18.31 2.93 2.54
CA ALA A 349 17.91 2.07 3.65
C ALA A 349 18.97 2.05 4.75
N LEU A 350 18.55 1.73 5.97
CA LEU A 350 19.44 1.40 7.06
C LEU A 350 19.58 -0.12 7.17
N ASP A 351 20.80 -0.57 7.40
CA ASP A 351 21.10 -1.96 7.72
C ASP A 351 20.67 -2.33 9.14
N ASP A 352 20.79 -3.62 9.47
CA ASP A 352 20.36 -4.18 10.76
C ASP A 352 21.18 -3.64 11.96
N ASP A 353 22.35 -3.02 11.72
CA ASP A 353 23.15 -2.29 12.71
C ASP A 353 22.73 -0.80 12.83
N GLY A 354 21.78 -0.35 12.01
CA GLY A 354 21.27 1.02 11.94
C GLY A 354 22.12 1.98 11.10
N SER A 355 23.09 1.47 10.33
CA SER A 355 23.97 2.26 9.47
C SER A 355 23.44 2.37 8.04
N PRO A 356 23.80 3.41 7.25
CA PRO A 356 23.34 3.53 5.88
C PRO A 356 23.85 2.38 4.99
N ALA A 357 22.92 1.57 4.47
CA ALA A 357 23.17 0.35 3.71
C ALA A 357 23.76 0.64 2.33
N THR A 358 25.04 0.98 2.31
CA THR A 358 25.79 1.50 1.16
C THR A 358 26.98 0.62 0.75
N GLY A 359 27.39 -0.32 1.62
CA GLY A 359 28.41 -1.32 1.34
C GLY A 359 27.81 -2.66 0.91
N ALA A 360 28.57 -3.45 0.14
CA ALA A 360 28.10 -4.72 -0.43
C ALA A 360 27.83 -5.84 0.60
N ASP A 361 28.34 -5.70 1.83
CA ASP A 361 28.13 -6.63 2.94
C ASP A 361 27.01 -6.17 3.90
N ALA A 362 26.38 -5.02 3.66
CA ALA A 362 25.28 -4.54 4.48
C ALA A 362 24.08 -5.50 4.36
N VAL A 363 23.28 -5.63 5.42
CA VAL A 363 22.05 -6.45 5.40
C VAL A 363 20.90 -5.60 5.90
N VAL A 364 19.83 -5.52 5.11
CA VAL A 364 18.59 -4.82 5.46
C VAL A 364 17.52 -5.88 5.61
N THR A 365 17.03 -6.14 6.82
CA THR A 365 15.96 -7.10 7.08
C THR A 365 14.61 -6.39 7.21
N PRO A 366 13.71 -6.48 6.20
CA PRO A 366 12.39 -5.86 6.29
C PRO A 366 11.56 -6.48 7.42
N GLN A 367 10.86 -5.63 8.15
CA GLN A 367 9.94 -6.04 9.21
C GLN A 367 8.57 -6.30 8.60
N ILE A 368 7.99 -7.47 8.87
CA ILE A 368 6.65 -7.85 8.41
C ILE A 368 5.69 -7.99 9.59
N SER A 369 4.44 -7.59 9.39
CA SER A 369 3.37 -7.81 10.37
C SER A 369 2.01 -7.92 9.68
N ALA A 370 1.07 -8.61 10.33
CA ALA A 370 -0.31 -8.69 9.90
C ALA A 370 -1.23 -8.52 11.12
N SER A 371 -2.31 -7.76 10.98
CA SER A 371 -3.24 -7.51 12.08
C SER A 371 -4.66 -7.28 11.58
N LYS A 372 -5.66 -7.76 12.32
CA LYS A 372 -7.08 -7.45 12.09
C LYS A 372 -7.44 -6.04 12.54
N ALA A 373 -8.62 -5.56 12.13
CA ALA A 373 -9.19 -4.28 12.57
C ALA A 373 -9.31 -4.10 14.11
N ASP A 374 -9.41 -5.19 14.89
CA ASP A 374 -9.41 -5.15 16.36
C ASP A 374 -8.01 -5.08 17.00
N GLY A 375 -6.94 -5.04 16.18
CA GLY A 375 -5.55 -5.03 16.61
C GLY A 375 -4.98 -6.41 16.94
N SER A 376 -5.73 -7.50 16.77
CA SER A 376 -5.21 -8.86 16.95
C SER A 376 -4.20 -9.22 15.86
N ALA A 377 -3.06 -9.78 16.25
CA ALA A 377 -2.02 -10.20 15.33
C ALA A 377 -2.43 -11.46 14.55
N VAL A 378 -2.09 -11.49 13.26
CA VAL A 378 -2.27 -12.61 12.34
C VAL A 378 -0.90 -13.18 11.96
N SER A 379 -0.83 -14.48 11.66
CA SER A 379 0.44 -15.09 11.26
C SER A 379 0.95 -14.51 9.93
N THR A 380 2.26 -14.28 9.86
CA THR A 380 3.00 -13.92 8.65
C THR A 380 3.75 -15.12 8.04
N ASP A 381 3.42 -16.35 8.44
CA ASP A 381 4.10 -17.56 7.97
C ASP A 381 4.04 -17.69 6.43
N GLY A 382 5.20 -17.93 5.82
CA GLY A 382 5.34 -18.08 4.37
C GLY A 382 5.36 -16.78 3.58
N MET A 383 5.12 -15.62 4.19
CA MET A 383 5.36 -14.32 3.55
C MET A 383 6.86 -14.10 3.38
N VAL A 384 7.27 -13.59 2.22
CA VAL A 384 8.67 -13.31 1.92
C VAL A 384 8.82 -11.83 1.64
N ALA A 385 9.52 -11.12 2.53
CA ALA A 385 9.96 -9.75 2.30
C ALA A 385 11.48 -9.71 2.09
N ALA A 386 11.92 -8.85 1.19
CA ALA A 386 13.33 -8.68 0.85
C ALA A 386 13.64 -7.22 0.50
N PHE A 387 14.90 -6.81 0.68
CA PHE A 387 15.41 -5.55 0.18
C PHE A 387 16.62 -5.81 -0.72
N ASP A 388 16.49 -5.51 -2.01
CA ASP A 388 17.60 -5.57 -2.96
C ASP A 388 18.38 -4.25 -2.95
N GLN A 389 19.57 -4.25 -2.35
CA GLN A 389 20.45 -3.08 -2.28
C GLN A 389 21.00 -2.64 -3.64
N ALA A 390 21.11 -3.54 -4.62
CA ALA A 390 21.65 -3.18 -5.93
C ALA A 390 20.67 -2.32 -6.74
N THR A 391 19.36 -2.50 -6.52
CA THR A 391 18.31 -1.69 -7.13
C THR A 391 17.67 -0.68 -6.18
N GLY A 392 17.84 -0.83 -4.86
CA GLY A 392 17.14 -0.06 -3.84
C GLY A 392 15.67 -0.46 -3.66
N THR A 393 15.32 -1.71 -3.97
CA THR A 393 13.92 -2.18 -4.05
C THR A 393 13.52 -3.03 -2.85
N LEU A 394 12.51 -2.58 -2.13
CA LEU A 394 11.76 -3.35 -1.14
C LEU A 394 10.68 -4.17 -1.82
N THR A 395 10.55 -5.46 -1.47
CA THR A 395 9.41 -6.30 -1.88
C THR A 395 8.77 -7.02 -0.69
N LEU A 396 7.48 -7.33 -0.83
CA LEU A 396 6.74 -8.29 -0.02
C LEU A 396 5.93 -9.18 -0.96
N HIS A 397 6.08 -10.49 -0.85
CA HIS A 397 5.29 -11.49 -1.56
C HIS A 397 4.51 -12.33 -0.57
N MET A 398 3.20 -12.45 -0.79
CA MET A 398 2.39 -13.49 -0.13
C MET A 398 2.73 -14.86 -0.74
N PRO A 399 2.47 -15.98 -0.03
CA PRO A 399 2.62 -17.31 -0.62
C PRO A 399 1.77 -17.48 -1.89
N ASP A 400 2.29 -18.20 -2.89
CA ASP A 400 1.57 -18.50 -4.13
C ASP A 400 0.19 -19.13 -3.82
N GLY A 401 -0.88 -18.57 -4.40
CA GLY A 401 -2.24 -19.03 -4.15
C GLY A 401 -2.84 -18.64 -2.79
N LYS A 402 -2.13 -17.94 -1.91
CA LYS A 402 -2.69 -17.41 -0.64
C LYS A 402 -3.65 -16.26 -0.92
N THR A 403 -4.89 -16.41 -0.49
CA THR A 403 -5.86 -15.31 -0.38
C THR A 403 -5.56 -14.44 0.84
N LEU A 404 -5.74 -13.13 0.71
CA LEU A 404 -5.73 -12.24 1.87
C LEU A 404 -6.95 -12.51 2.75
N ASP A 405 -6.75 -12.52 4.07
CA ASP A 405 -7.83 -12.70 5.04
C ASP A 405 -8.62 -11.37 5.14
N PRO A 406 -9.96 -11.38 5.17
CA PRO A 406 -10.76 -10.15 5.27
C PRO A 406 -10.43 -9.31 6.51
N GLU A 407 -10.54 -7.99 6.37
CA GLU A 407 -10.29 -6.99 7.42
C GLU A 407 -8.91 -7.11 8.10
N THR A 408 -7.98 -7.78 7.44
CA THR A 408 -6.61 -7.99 7.91
C THR A 408 -5.67 -7.13 7.09
N THR A 409 -5.00 -6.19 7.75
CA THR A 409 -3.96 -5.37 7.12
C THR A 409 -2.60 -6.03 7.27
N TYR A 410 -1.96 -6.30 6.13
CA TYR A 410 -0.60 -6.80 6.03
C TYR A 410 0.34 -5.63 5.79
N ARG A 411 1.50 -5.63 6.45
CA ARG A 411 2.47 -4.52 6.44
C ARG A 411 3.88 -5.03 6.21
N VAL A 412 4.66 -4.28 5.43
CA VAL A 412 6.12 -4.39 5.35
C VAL A 412 6.74 -3.03 5.63
N SER A 413 7.82 -3.00 6.40
CA SER A 413 8.55 -1.77 6.71
C SER A 413 10.07 -1.93 6.75
N ILE A 414 10.76 -0.84 6.43
CA ILE A 414 12.22 -0.66 6.57
C ILE A 414 12.49 0.72 7.16
N ASP A 415 13.62 0.87 7.84
CA ASP A 415 14.10 2.19 8.25
C ASP A 415 15.01 2.77 7.15
N ILE A 416 14.90 4.08 6.90
CA ILE A 416 15.62 4.82 5.85
C ILE A 416 16.20 6.13 6.41
N THR A 417 17.22 6.68 5.75
CA THR A 417 17.80 7.99 6.07
C THR A 417 18.01 8.83 4.80
N PRO A 418 17.90 10.18 4.87
CA PRO A 418 18.23 11.06 3.75
C PRO A 418 19.73 10.98 3.39
N THR A 419 20.03 10.98 2.09
CA THR A 419 21.41 10.88 1.60
C THR A 419 22.12 12.24 1.57
N ALA A 420 23.45 12.22 1.46
CA ALA A 420 24.31 13.37 1.16
C ALA A 420 23.84 14.21 -0.04
N ALA A 421 23.16 13.60 -1.03
CA ALA A 421 22.56 14.34 -2.14
C ALA A 421 21.38 15.21 -1.70
N ALA A 422 20.49 14.69 -0.83
CA ALA A 422 19.36 15.43 -0.27
C ALA A 422 19.84 16.61 0.59
N TYR A 423 20.84 16.40 1.45
CA TYR A 423 21.44 17.48 2.25
C TYR A 423 22.03 18.59 1.39
N ARG A 424 22.88 18.26 0.40
CA ARG A 424 23.47 19.28 -0.50
C ARG A 424 22.42 20.02 -1.30
N SER A 425 21.43 19.32 -1.86
CA SER A 425 20.32 19.95 -2.60
C SER A 425 19.53 20.95 -1.74
N PHE A 426 19.23 20.60 -0.49
CA PHE A 426 18.56 21.51 0.44
C PHE A 426 19.45 22.70 0.85
N ILE A 427 20.73 22.47 1.14
CA ILE A 427 21.70 23.51 1.55
C ILE A 427 21.94 24.53 0.42
N GLU A 428 22.03 24.08 -0.83
CA GLU A 428 22.26 24.94 -2.00
C GLU A 428 21.03 25.77 -2.38
N THR A 429 19.82 25.24 -2.20
CA THR A 429 18.58 25.87 -2.68
C THR A 429 17.73 26.52 -1.58
N GLY A 430 17.92 26.13 -0.32
CA GLY A 430 17.07 26.49 0.82
C GLY A 430 15.63 25.98 0.72
N LYS A 431 15.36 24.98 -0.14
CA LYS A 431 14.00 24.50 -0.47
C LYS A 431 13.98 23.00 -0.71
N TYR A 432 12.78 22.44 -0.59
CA TYR A 432 12.49 21.08 -1.04
C TYR A 432 11.87 21.09 -2.44
N PRO A 433 12.14 20.07 -3.28
CA PRO A 433 11.59 19.97 -4.63
C PRO A 433 10.14 19.46 -4.64
N ASP A 434 9.78 18.60 -3.68
CA ASP A 434 8.54 17.82 -3.71
C ASP A 434 7.57 18.24 -2.59
N THR A 435 6.34 17.73 -2.67
CA THR A 435 5.33 17.80 -1.60
C THR A 435 4.71 16.41 -1.47
N GLY A 436 4.57 15.90 -0.26
CA GLY A 436 4.05 14.55 -0.03
C GLY A 436 2.56 14.44 -0.37
N ASP A 437 2.18 13.33 -0.98
CA ASP A 437 0.79 13.04 -1.33
C ASP A 437 -0.09 12.90 -0.07
N GLU A 438 -1.41 12.98 -0.22
CA GLU A 438 -2.34 12.83 0.89
C GLU A 438 -2.26 11.43 1.52
N LEU A 439 -2.54 11.35 2.83
CA LEU A 439 -2.55 10.11 3.64
C LEU A 439 -1.18 9.40 3.73
N THR A 440 -0.08 10.13 3.55
CA THR A 440 1.29 9.59 3.59
C THR A 440 1.99 9.68 4.96
N ASP A 441 1.29 10.15 5.99
CA ASP A 441 1.79 10.18 7.37
C ASP A 441 1.43 8.90 8.15
N ALA A 442 2.38 8.39 8.93
CA ALA A 442 2.07 7.37 9.93
C ALA A 442 1.19 7.93 11.07
N PRO A 443 0.40 7.10 11.78
CA PRO A 443 -0.46 7.57 12.88
C PRO A 443 0.31 8.37 13.94
N GLY A 444 -0.10 9.62 14.17
CA GLY A 444 0.57 10.54 15.11
C GLY A 444 1.76 11.31 14.51
N ASN A 445 2.09 11.08 13.23
CA ASN A 445 3.05 11.87 12.46
C ASN A 445 2.34 12.96 11.63
N ALA A 446 3.10 13.96 11.19
CA ALA A 446 2.63 15.08 10.35
C ALA A 446 3.81 15.68 9.58
N THR A 447 4.67 14.81 9.03
CA THR A 447 5.91 15.18 8.33
C THR A 447 5.84 14.93 6.83
N SER A 448 4.80 14.27 6.31
CA SER A 448 4.70 13.92 4.89
C SER A 448 3.47 14.54 4.18
N SER A 449 2.26 14.33 4.69
CA SER A 449 1.00 14.66 3.99
C SER A 449 0.88 16.18 3.77
N GLY A 450 0.91 16.60 2.50
CA GLY A 450 0.92 18.01 2.13
C GLY A 450 2.14 18.81 2.60
N GLN A 451 3.18 18.14 3.11
CA GLN A 451 4.42 18.78 3.59
C GLN A 451 5.48 18.85 2.48
N PRO A 452 6.32 19.89 2.46
CA PRO A 452 7.44 19.96 1.53
C PRO A 452 8.55 18.98 1.94
N GLY A 453 9.16 18.29 0.97
CA GLY A 453 10.25 17.34 1.24
C GLY A 453 10.88 16.77 -0.03
N PHE A 454 11.60 15.67 0.14
CA PHE A 454 12.11 14.82 -0.95
C PHE A 454 11.30 13.52 -0.98
N PHE A 455 10.76 13.10 -2.12
CA PHE A 455 10.03 11.82 -2.20
C PHE A 455 10.91 10.65 -1.76
N SER A 456 10.40 9.74 -0.93
CA SER A 456 11.17 8.58 -0.46
C SER A 456 11.36 7.51 -1.53
N ASN A 457 10.55 7.53 -2.61
CA ASN A 457 10.58 6.55 -3.69
C ASN A 457 10.73 7.16 -5.07
N ALA A 458 11.32 6.38 -5.97
CA ALA A 458 11.36 6.65 -7.39
C ALA A 458 9.94 6.81 -7.97
N GLU A 459 9.81 7.58 -9.04
CA GLU A 459 8.53 7.83 -9.68
C GLU A 459 7.95 6.53 -10.26
N GLY A 460 6.70 6.21 -9.91
CA GLY A 460 6.00 5.01 -10.39
C GLY A 460 6.53 3.65 -9.89
N SER A 461 7.49 3.62 -8.97
CA SER A 461 8.08 2.35 -8.47
C SER A 461 7.23 1.62 -7.43
N ALA A 462 6.42 2.36 -6.67
CA ALA A 462 5.64 1.86 -5.55
C ALA A 462 4.30 1.27 -6.03
N LEU A 463 4.25 -0.06 -6.17
CA LEU A 463 3.14 -0.79 -6.79
C LEU A 463 2.64 -1.94 -5.90
N LEU A 464 1.31 -2.06 -5.84
CA LEU A 464 0.60 -3.25 -5.37
C LEU A 464 0.18 -4.06 -6.60
N ARG A 465 0.53 -5.35 -6.64
CA ARG A 465 0.06 -6.32 -7.64
C ARG A 465 -0.85 -7.33 -6.95
N TYR A 466 -1.97 -7.66 -7.57
CA TYR A 466 -2.94 -8.60 -7.01
C TYR A 466 -3.78 -9.23 -8.11
N LYS A 467 -4.45 -10.34 -7.79
CA LYS A 467 -5.57 -10.89 -8.57
C LYS A 467 -6.80 -10.95 -7.68
N THR A 468 -7.97 -11.04 -8.26
CA THR A 468 -9.16 -11.52 -7.56
C THR A 468 -9.36 -13.00 -7.87
N VAL A 469 -9.72 -13.77 -6.84
CA VAL A 469 -10.22 -15.14 -7.00
C VAL A 469 -11.69 -15.16 -6.62
N THR A 470 -12.53 -15.71 -7.51
CA THR A 470 -13.95 -15.95 -7.25
C THR A 470 -14.15 -17.45 -7.10
N LEU A 471 -14.57 -17.88 -5.92
CA LEU A 471 -14.95 -19.25 -5.64
C LEU A 471 -16.47 -19.37 -5.69
N THR A 472 -16.98 -20.19 -6.62
CA THR A 472 -18.40 -20.54 -6.74
C THR A 472 -18.60 -21.95 -6.19
N VAL A 473 -19.55 -22.11 -5.27
CA VAL A 473 -19.90 -23.43 -4.69
C VAL A 473 -21.27 -23.87 -5.23
N SER A 474 -21.31 -25.10 -5.74
CA SER A 474 -22.50 -25.75 -6.30
C SER A 474 -22.50 -27.23 -5.91
N GLY A 475 -23.24 -27.57 -4.84
CA GLY A 475 -23.24 -28.90 -4.25
C GLY A 475 -21.84 -29.36 -3.79
N ASP A 476 -21.49 -30.61 -4.07
CA ASP A 476 -20.16 -31.20 -3.81
C ASP A 476 -19.02 -30.61 -4.66
N SER A 477 -19.33 -29.74 -5.64
CA SER A 477 -18.35 -29.11 -6.53
C SER A 477 -18.07 -27.66 -6.16
N SER A 478 -16.81 -27.25 -6.32
CA SER A 478 -16.44 -25.83 -6.33
C SER A 478 -15.67 -25.54 -7.61
N GLU A 479 -16.02 -24.42 -8.25
CA GLU A 479 -15.27 -23.87 -9.38
C GLU A 479 -14.57 -22.60 -8.93
N GLU A 480 -13.30 -22.49 -9.32
CA GLU A 480 -12.47 -21.34 -9.02
C GLU A 480 -12.14 -20.60 -10.32
N SER A 481 -12.45 -19.31 -10.36
CA SER A 481 -12.01 -18.42 -11.43
C SER A 481 -11.06 -17.36 -10.88
N VAL A 482 -10.09 -16.97 -11.70
CA VAL A 482 -8.98 -16.08 -11.32
C VAL A 482 -8.90 -14.96 -12.35
N SER A 483 -8.81 -13.72 -11.89
CA SER A 483 -8.56 -12.60 -12.79
C SER A 483 -7.13 -12.64 -13.36
N ASP A 484 -6.93 -11.89 -14.43
CA ASP A 484 -5.59 -11.39 -14.78
C ASP A 484 -5.00 -10.55 -13.62
N GLU A 485 -3.69 -10.30 -13.66
CA GLU A 485 -3.03 -9.44 -12.67
C GLU A 485 -3.50 -7.97 -12.81
N LEU A 486 -3.93 -7.41 -11.69
CA LEU A 486 -4.31 -6.02 -11.49
C LEU A 486 -3.20 -5.28 -10.73
N THR A 487 -3.10 -3.97 -10.95
CA THR A 487 -2.08 -3.12 -10.33
C THR A 487 -2.68 -1.86 -9.75
N ALA A 488 -2.33 -1.53 -8.51
CA ALA A 488 -2.60 -0.25 -7.86
C ALA A 488 -1.29 0.48 -7.52
N ALA A 489 -1.32 1.81 -7.48
CA ALA A 489 -0.13 2.64 -7.23
C ALA A 489 -0.22 3.32 -5.87
N TYR A 490 0.84 3.19 -5.07
CA TYR A 490 0.90 3.82 -3.75
C TYR A 490 1.15 5.34 -3.85
N ALA A 491 0.50 6.09 -2.97
CA ALA A 491 0.81 7.49 -2.67
C ALA A 491 2.28 7.66 -2.26
N ARG A 492 2.89 8.81 -2.60
CA ARG A 492 4.33 9.08 -2.45
C ARG A 492 4.62 9.92 -1.21
N PRO A 493 5.15 9.34 -0.12
CA PRO A 493 5.59 10.12 1.03
C PRO A 493 6.86 10.90 0.74
N VAL A 494 7.10 11.97 1.52
CA VAL A 494 8.35 12.73 1.51
C VAL A 494 9.09 12.63 2.84
N VAL A 495 10.40 12.88 2.79
CA VAL A 495 11.27 13.09 3.96
C VAL A 495 11.91 14.48 3.90
N GLN A 496 12.26 15.04 5.06
CA GLN A 496 13.06 16.27 5.16
C GLN A 496 14.48 15.97 5.66
N VAL A 497 15.36 16.96 5.60
CA VAL A 497 16.70 16.90 6.18
C VAL A 497 16.79 17.77 7.44
N ALA A 498 17.35 17.22 8.50
CA ALA A 498 17.76 17.99 9.67
C ALA A 498 19.17 18.53 9.42
N ALA A 499 19.29 19.67 8.73
CA ALA A 499 20.60 20.17 8.26
C ALA A 499 21.45 20.72 9.44
N PRO A 500 22.63 20.12 9.74
CA PRO A 500 23.48 20.59 10.83
C PRO A 500 24.23 21.88 10.50
N SER A 501 24.83 22.51 11.52
CA SER A 501 25.71 23.67 11.33
C SER A 501 27.01 23.54 12.10
N LEU A 502 28.10 24.00 11.49
CA LEU A 502 29.43 24.04 12.09
C LEU A 502 29.93 25.49 12.21
N THR A 503 30.36 25.85 13.42
CA THR A 503 31.00 27.14 13.75
C THR A 503 32.45 26.87 14.15
N LEU A 504 33.40 27.59 13.55
CA LEU A 504 34.82 27.50 13.90
C LEU A 504 35.26 28.76 14.65
N VAL A 505 35.88 28.59 15.81
CA VAL A 505 36.28 29.67 16.72
C VAL A 505 37.79 29.62 16.95
N LYS A 506 38.41 30.80 16.92
CA LYS A 506 39.83 30.98 17.25
C LYS A 506 39.97 31.83 18.49
N THR A 507 40.63 31.28 19.51
CA THR A 507 41.09 32.03 20.68
C THR A 507 42.61 32.18 20.64
N VAL A 508 43.12 33.35 21.05
CA VAL A 508 44.55 33.65 21.16
C VAL A 508 44.89 34.04 22.59
N ASP A 509 45.59 33.17 23.31
CA ASP A 509 46.09 33.49 24.65
C ASP A 509 47.37 34.31 24.52
N ASN A 510 47.21 35.63 24.69
CA ASN A 510 48.28 36.61 24.60
C ASN A 510 49.02 36.84 25.94
N THR A 511 48.77 36.04 26.99
CA THR A 511 49.33 36.26 28.34
C THR A 511 50.85 36.43 28.36
N ASN A 512 51.58 35.72 27.49
CA ASN A 512 53.04 35.77 27.40
C ASN A 512 53.57 36.67 26.26
N ALA A 513 52.70 37.37 25.52
CA ALA A 513 53.07 38.24 24.40
C ALA A 513 53.56 39.63 24.85
N THR A 514 54.34 39.70 25.94
CA THR A 514 54.79 40.95 26.57
C THR A 514 55.96 41.63 25.85
N ALA A 515 56.73 40.88 25.06
CA ALA A 515 57.95 41.33 24.40
C ALA A 515 57.82 41.48 22.86
N TYR A 516 56.62 41.28 22.31
CA TYR A 516 56.35 41.33 20.87
C TYR A 516 54.88 41.70 20.61
N THR A 517 54.57 42.14 19.39
CA THR A 517 53.20 42.48 18.98
C THR A 517 52.24 41.28 19.17
N PRO A 518 51.20 41.38 20.01
CA PRO A 518 50.21 40.33 20.20
C PRO A 518 49.46 39.99 18.91
N ALA A 519 48.99 38.76 18.78
CA ALA A 519 48.12 38.35 17.70
C ALA A 519 46.66 38.71 17.99
N HIS A 520 45.86 38.86 16.93
CA HIS A 520 44.40 38.74 17.00
C HIS A 520 43.98 37.42 16.32
N PRO A 521 42.78 36.89 16.58
CA PRO A 521 42.24 35.69 15.93
C PRO A 521 42.37 35.67 14.40
N ALA A 522 42.16 36.83 13.76
CA ALA A 522 42.23 37.01 12.31
C ALA A 522 43.63 36.78 11.68
N ALA A 523 44.67 36.54 12.49
CA ALA A 523 45.98 36.11 12.02
C ALA A 523 46.01 34.64 11.56
N TRP A 524 44.96 33.86 11.84
CA TRP A 524 44.81 32.50 11.32
C TRP A 524 43.59 32.38 10.42
N ASN A 525 43.72 31.58 9.36
CA ASN A 525 42.59 31.08 8.59
C ASN A 525 42.14 29.74 9.20
N LEU A 526 40.85 29.58 9.45
CA LEU A 526 40.25 28.31 9.87
C LEU A 526 39.54 27.66 8.68
N SER A 527 39.53 26.33 8.62
CA SER A 527 38.79 25.55 7.62
C SER A 527 38.31 24.22 8.18
N ALA A 528 37.27 23.67 7.56
CA ALA A 528 36.78 22.31 7.82
C ALA A 528 36.52 21.63 6.47
N SER A 529 37.18 20.51 6.19
CA SER A 529 36.99 19.74 4.95
C SER A 529 36.24 18.45 5.25
N LEU A 530 35.21 18.12 4.45
CA LEU A 530 34.52 16.84 4.59
C LEU A 530 35.47 15.67 4.25
N VAL A 531 35.56 14.70 5.15
CA VAL A 531 36.33 13.45 4.99
C VAL A 531 35.42 12.30 4.55
N SER A 532 34.21 12.24 5.08
CA SER A 532 33.21 11.23 4.74
C SER A 532 31.81 11.73 5.12
N ALA A 533 30.85 11.70 4.18
CA ALA A 533 29.44 11.97 4.50
C ALA A 533 28.83 10.82 5.31
N SER A 534 27.83 11.09 6.15
CA SER A 534 27.17 10.05 6.96
C SER A 534 26.42 9.03 6.10
N ALA A 535 25.71 9.47 5.07
CA ALA A 535 24.92 8.63 4.17
C ALA A 535 25.28 8.90 2.68
N PRO A 536 26.38 8.31 2.16
CA PRO A 536 26.75 8.45 0.75
C PRO A 536 25.73 7.76 -0.18
N GLN A 537 25.79 8.08 -1.47
CA GLN A 537 25.01 7.35 -2.48
C GLN A 537 25.51 5.90 -2.61
N PRO A 538 24.64 4.92 -2.90
CA PRO A 538 25.06 3.57 -3.24
C PRO A 538 26.12 3.55 -4.36
N GLY A 539 27.24 2.87 -4.12
CA GLY A 539 28.36 2.79 -5.07
C GLY A 539 29.25 4.04 -5.19
N ALA A 540 28.97 5.14 -4.48
CA ALA A 540 29.87 6.29 -4.42
C ALA A 540 31.01 6.04 -3.42
N SER A 541 32.25 6.32 -3.81
CA SER A 541 33.36 6.32 -2.85
C SER A 541 33.26 7.57 -1.96
N SER A 542 33.63 7.44 -0.68
CA SER A 542 33.65 8.58 0.26
C SER A 542 34.62 9.69 -0.17
N GLY A 543 35.56 9.41 -1.08
CA GLY A 543 36.50 10.38 -1.65
C GLY A 543 35.90 11.25 -2.77
N ASP A 544 34.91 10.76 -3.52
CA ASP A 544 34.33 11.51 -4.66
C ASP A 544 33.42 12.66 -4.20
N THR A 545 32.85 12.58 -3.00
CA THR A 545 31.99 13.62 -2.41
C THR A 545 32.74 14.81 -1.79
N ALA A 546 34.07 14.73 -1.61
CA ALA A 546 34.84 15.73 -0.86
C ALA A 546 35.06 17.08 -1.59
N SER A 547 34.65 17.21 -2.86
CA SER A 547 34.95 18.38 -3.71
C SER A 547 33.89 19.50 -3.63
N GLY A 548 33.71 20.08 -2.45
CA GLY A 548 32.91 21.32 -2.28
C GLY A 548 32.26 21.55 -0.91
N SER A 549 32.19 20.50 -0.08
CA SER A 549 31.50 20.54 1.21
C SER A 549 32.42 20.89 2.38
N GLY A 550 31.89 21.66 3.34
CA GLY A 550 32.63 22.18 4.50
C GLY A 550 32.90 23.69 4.45
N ILE A 551 33.88 24.16 5.22
CA ILE A 551 34.23 25.57 5.42
C ILE A 551 35.59 25.85 4.76
N SER A 552 35.60 26.68 3.72
CA SER A 552 36.83 27.11 3.04
C SER A 552 37.71 27.97 3.97
N PRO A 553 39.05 27.96 3.81
CA PRO A 553 39.97 28.75 4.63
C PRO A 553 39.59 30.24 4.67
N ALA A 554 39.27 30.74 5.87
CA ALA A 554 38.90 32.12 6.09
C ALA A 554 39.32 32.61 7.48
N ALA A 555 39.62 33.91 7.59
CA ALA A 555 39.97 34.53 8.86
C ALA A 555 38.69 34.80 9.70
N PRO A 556 38.65 34.42 10.99
CA PRO A 556 37.53 34.68 11.86
C PRO A 556 37.37 36.20 12.07
N SER A 557 36.13 36.66 12.00
CA SER A 557 35.79 38.10 11.95
C SER A 557 34.64 38.49 12.88
N GLU A 558 33.81 37.54 13.31
CA GLU A 558 32.78 37.76 14.33
C GLU A 558 33.47 37.76 15.71
N ARG A 559 33.86 38.95 16.20
CA ARG A 559 34.49 39.08 17.52
C ARG A 559 33.50 38.79 18.64
N GLU A 560 33.85 37.85 19.51
CA GLU A 560 33.27 37.72 20.84
C GLU A 560 33.99 38.69 21.80
N ASP A 561 35.32 38.75 21.73
CA ASP A 561 36.15 39.71 22.43
C ASP A 561 37.42 40.09 21.61
N GLU A 562 38.47 40.62 22.24
CA GLU A 562 39.72 40.99 21.56
C GLU A 562 40.63 39.79 21.21
N HIS A 563 40.42 38.68 21.90
CA HIS A 563 41.21 37.44 21.88
C HIS A 563 40.44 36.26 21.28
N THR A 564 39.12 36.35 21.12
CA THR A 564 38.25 35.29 20.57
C THR A 564 37.38 35.83 19.44
N ALA A 565 37.41 35.14 18.29
CA ALA A 565 36.51 35.42 17.17
C ALA A 565 36.12 34.14 16.42
N ALA A 566 34.95 34.16 15.82
CA ALA A 566 34.37 33.07 15.05
C ALA A 566 34.35 33.35 13.53
N LEU A 567 34.27 32.26 12.76
CA LEU A 567 33.64 32.27 11.44
C LEU A 567 32.11 32.15 11.62
N PRO A 568 31.31 32.81 10.76
CA PRO A 568 29.85 32.65 10.80
C PRO A 568 29.44 31.19 10.73
N ALA A 569 28.42 30.80 11.50
CA ALA A 569 27.89 29.45 11.52
C ALA A 569 27.49 29.00 10.11
N LYS A 570 28.11 27.96 9.58
CA LYS A 570 27.84 27.44 8.24
C LYS A 570 26.99 26.18 8.33
N THR A 571 25.87 26.13 7.60
CA THR A 571 25.14 24.88 7.37
C THR A 571 26.00 23.93 6.54
N VAL A 572 26.14 22.70 6.99
CA VAL A 572 26.98 21.65 6.39
C VAL A 572 26.16 20.37 6.23
N GLU A 573 26.62 19.41 5.42
CA GLU A 573 25.99 18.09 5.38
C GLU A 573 26.48 17.22 6.56
N PRO A 574 25.71 16.24 7.04
CA PRO A 574 26.17 15.32 8.07
C PRO A 574 27.39 14.50 7.61
N GLY A 575 28.37 14.35 8.49
CA GLY A 575 29.58 13.59 8.20
C GLY A 575 30.75 13.92 9.11
N THR A 576 31.90 13.35 8.78
CA THR A 576 33.18 13.58 9.45
C THR A 576 33.92 14.73 8.79
N TYR A 577 34.29 15.75 9.55
CA TYR A 577 35.01 16.94 9.08
C TYR A 577 36.42 17.01 9.68
N ARG A 578 37.42 17.19 8.82
CA ARG A 578 38.79 17.49 9.22
C ARG A 578 38.97 18.98 9.43
N LEU A 579 39.21 19.36 10.67
CA LEU A 579 39.45 20.74 11.09
C LEU A 579 40.91 21.11 10.88
N ALA A 580 41.17 22.30 10.36
CA ALA A 580 42.53 22.79 10.13
C ALA A 580 42.64 24.30 10.41
N GLU A 581 43.83 24.72 10.81
CA GLU A 581 44.25 26.11 10.81
C GLU A 581 45.49 26.31 9.93
N ALA A 582 45.59 27.50 9.36
CA ALA A 582 46.77 27.97 8.64
C ALA A 582 47.05 29.43 9.02
N HIS A 583 48.27 29.92 8.78
CA HIS A 583 48.53 31.35 8.88
C HIS A 583 47.70 32.13 7.85
N ASN A 584 47.26 33.32 8.23
CA ASN A 584 46.73 34.29 7.30
C ASN A 584 47.88 35.19 6.81
N ASP A 585 48.47 34.86 5.66
CA ASP A 585 49.61 35.59 5.11
C ASP A 585 49.26 37.05 4.73
N ASP A 586 47.96 37.35 4.52
CA ASP A 586 47.43 38.70 4.29
C ASP A 586 47.20 39.50 5.60
N TYR A 587 47.31 38.86 6.77
CA TYR A 587 47.10 39.54 8.05
C TYR A 587 48.26 40.50 8.37
N THR A 588 47.90 41.77 8.61
CA THR A 588 48.85 42.84 8.88
C THR A 588 48.58 43.54 10.20
N VAL A 589 49.65 44.00 10.85
CA VAL A 589 49.59 44.93 11.99
C VAL A 589 50.44 46.15 11.63
N ASP A 590 49.91 47.35 11.86
CA ASP A 590 50.52 48.63 11.45
C ASP A 590 50.96 48.67 9.96
N GLY A 591 50.17 48.01 9.09
CA GLY A 591 50.44 47.93 7.65
C GLY A 591 51.61 47.03 7.26
N LYS A 592 52.07 46.14 8.15
CA LYS A 592 53.14 45.17 7.88
C LYS A 592 52.65 43.73 8.12
N PRO A 593 53.10 42.74 7.32
CA PRO A 593 52.80 41.33 7.58
C PRO A 593 53.19 40.92 8.99
N TYR A 594 52.33 40.14 9.66
CA TYR A 594 52.60 39.67 11.01
C TYR A 594 53.76 38.66 11.03
N GLN A 595 54.74 38.87 11.92
CA GLN A 595 55.99 38.08 11.94
C GLN A 595 56.10 37.12 13.13
N ASN A 596 55.23 37.24 14.13
CA ASN A 596 55.37 36.49 15.39
C ASN A 596 54.62 35.15 15.39
N TYR A 597 54.22 34.62 14.23
CA TYR A 597 53.55 33.31 14.12
C TYR A 597 54.28 32.19 14.88
N ALA A 598 55.59 32.09 14.70
CA ALA A 598 56.44 31.11 15.40
C ALA A 598 56.60 31.36 16.92
N ARG A 599 55.90 32.34 17.49
CA ARG A 599 55.78 32.56 18.94
C ARG A 599 54.52 31.95 19.53
N TYR A 600 53.61 31.39 18.73
CA TYR A 600 52.37 30.79 19.22
C TYR A 600 52.44 29.27 19.06
N GLU A 601 52.13 28.56 20.15
CA GLU A 601 51.92 27.12 20.13
C GLU A 601 50.43 26.84 19.86
N SER A 602 50.14 25.97 18.89
CA SER A 602 48.77 25.58 18.56
C SER A 602 48.27 24.54 19.56
N GLY A 603 47.13 24.80 20.19
CA GLY A 603 46.40 23.83 20.98
C GLY A 603 45.71 22.77 20.11
N SER A 604 45.00 21.86 20.78
CA SER A 604 44.08 20.92 20.12
C SER A 604 42.70 21.54 19.92
N TRP A 605 41.97 21.08 18.90
CA TRP A 605 40.56 21.41 18.71
C TRP A 605 39.70 20.85 19.85
N ALA A 606 38.82 21.68 20.40
CA ALA A 606 37.78 21.30 21.34
C ALA A 606 36.42 21.61 20.72
N CYS A 607 35.62 20.58 20.45
CA CYS A 607 34.30 20.71 19.85
C CYS A 607 33.19 20.40 20.85
N ALA A 608 32.06 21.11 20.74
CA ALA A 608 30.86 20.85 21.53
C ALA A 608 29.60 21.11 20.72
N GLY A 609 28.53 20.34 21.00
CA GLY A 609 27.18 20.66 20.51
C GLY A 609 26.56 21.85 21.26
N ALA A 610 25.46 22.40 20.76
CA ALA A 610 24.78 23.57 21.35
C ALA A 610 24.40 23.45 22.84
N ALA A 611 24.25 22.24 23.37
CA ALA A 611 24.02 21.99 24.79
C ALA A 611 25.30 22.03 25.67
N GLY A 612 26.47 22.31 25.08
CA GLY A 612 27.78 22.26 25.75
C GLY A 612 28.38 20.85 25.87
N ASN A 613 27.70 19.83 25.33
CA ASN A 613 28.18 18.45 25.35
C ASN A 613 29.43 18.30 24.45
N PRO A 614 30.57 17.80 24.97
CA PRO A 614 31.79 17.68 24.20
C PRO A 614 31.66 16.62 23.10
N LEU A 615 32.20 16.93 21.92
CA LEU A 615 32.30 16.03 20.78
C LEU A 615 33.72 15.44 20.72
N SER A 616 33.83 14.18 20.30
CA SER A 616 35.14 13.54 20.10
C SER A 616 35.84 14.15 18.88
N VAL A 617 37.11 14.53 19.05
CA VAL A 617 37.97 14.99 17.95
C VAL A 617 39.19 14.07 17.85
N SER A 618 39.48 13.58 16.64
CA SER A 618 40.63 12.69 16.39
C SER A 618 41.96 13.44 16.56
N SER A 619 43.06 12.70 16.69
CA SER A 619 44.42 13.28 16.65
C SER A 619 44.78 13.91 15.30
N GLU A 620 44.01 13.62 14.23
CA GLU A 620 44.14 14.25 12.91
C GLU A 620 43.22 15.46 12.73
N GLY A 621 42.44 15.83 13.77
CA GLY A 621 41.49 16.93 13.75
C GLY A 621 40.10 16.58 13.21
N ASP A 622 39.74 15.30 13.16
CA ASP A 622 38.44 14.86 12.63
C ASP A 622 37.35 14.91 13.69
N VAL A 623 36.21 15.54 13.38
CA VAL A 623 35.00 15.57 14.23
C VAL A 623 33.80 15.05 13.44
N ALA A 624 32.96 14.23 14.08
CA ALA A 624 31.70 13.76 13.50
C ALA A 624 30.56 14.75 13.79
N ILE A 625 29.83 15.15 12.75
CA ILE A 625 28.69 16.08 12.80
C ILE A 625 27.44 15.31 12.35
N ALA A 626 26.54 15.04 13.30
CA ALA A 626 25.28 14.34 13.07
C ALA A 626 24.22 15.26 12.41
N PRO A 627 23.17 14.73 11.77
CA PRO A 627 21.96 15.48 11.45
C PRO A 627 21.42 16.28 12.66
N GLY A 628 20.87 17.46 12.39
CA GLY A 628 20.35 18.39 13.39
C GLY A 628 21.40 19.04 14.31
N MET A 629 22.66 18.58 14.27
CA MET A 629 23.69 19.03 15.19
C MET A 629 24.17 20.45 14.89
N HIS A 630 24.02 21.34 15.87
CA HIS A 630 24.69 22.64 15.90
C HIS A 630 25.98 22.51 16.70
N ALA A 631 27.13 22.42 16.02
CA ALA A 631 28.45 22.22 16.62
C ALA A 631 29.30 23.49 16.58
N THR A 632 30.01 23.75 17.67
CA THR A 632 31.05 24.80 17.77
C THR A 632 32.38 24.13 18.08
N CYS A 633 33.40 24.41 17.27
CA CYS A 633 34.75 23.90 17.43
C CYS A 633 35.74 25.05 17.64
N THR A 634 36.43 25.02 18.78
CA THR A 634 37.37 26.07 19.19
C THR A 634 38.80 25.54 19.16
N ILE A 635 39.72 26.34 18.65
CA ILE A 635 41.17 26.11 18.81
C ILE A 635 41.82 27.32 19.49
N VAL A 636 42.70 27.03 20.45
CA VAL A 636 43.39 28.04 21.28
C VAL A 636 44.87 28.03 20.92
N ASN A 637 45.43 29.19 20.56
CA ASN A 637 46.87 29.34 20.38
C ASN A 637 47.46 30.16 21.51
N THR A 638 48.47 29.61 22.19
CA THR A 638 49.09 30.22 23.36
C THR A 638 50.42 30.86 23.00
N ALA A 639 50.58 32.12 23.39
CA ALA A 639 51.83 32.85 23.31
C ALA A 639 52.94 32.15 24.12
N SER A 640 54.10 31.94 23.49
CA SER A 640 55.31 31.46 24.16
C SER A 640 55.97 32.57 24.97
N LEU A 641 56.57 32.19 26.10
CA LEU A 641 57.38 33.07 26.93
C LEU A 641 58.56 33.65 26.14
N ALA A 642 58.82 34.93 26.33
CA ALA A 642 59.99 35.58 25.77
C ALA A 642 61.28 34.96 26.36
N LEU A 643 62.23 34.59 25.52
CA LEU A 643 63.54 34.04 25.92
C LEU A 643 64.34 34.97 26.87
N ALA A 644 63.96 36.25 26.97
CA ALA A 644 64.51 37.19 27.94
C ALA A 644 64.21 36.81 29.41
N ASP A 645 63.08 36.14 29.67
CA ASP A 645 62.67 35.72 31.02
C ASP A 645 63.22 34.34 31.41
N GLN A 646 63.96 33.66 30.52
CA GLN A 646 64.61 32.37 30.80
C GLN A 646 66.04 32.49 31.35
N ILE A 647 66.53 33.70 31.68
CA ILE A 647 67.85 33.84 32.33
C ILE A 647 67.73 33.47 33.82
N PRO A 648 68.37 32.40 34.31
CA PRO A 648 68.47 32.17 35.73
C PRO A 648 69.43 33.20 36.33
N LEU A 649 68.99 33.94 37.35
CA LEU A 649 69.87 34.77 38.18
C LEU A 649 70.75 33.90 39.09
N THR A 650 71.58 33.02 38.51
CA THR A 650 72.68 32.38 39.23
C THR A 650 73.91 33.28 39.17
N GLY A 651 74.02 34.16 40.15
CA GLY A 651 75.18 35.04 40.30
C GLY A 651 76.45 34.23 40.57
N ALA A 652 77.43 34.36 39.68
CA ALA A 652 78.82 33.93 39.89
C ALA A 652 79.76 35.05 39.46
N SER A 653 80.18 35.88 40.43
CA SER A 653 81.14 36.96 40.21
C SER A 653 82.49 36.39 39.78
N GLY A 654 82.93 36.69 38.56
CA GLY A 654 84.19 36.19 38.00
C GLY A 654 84.84 37.21 37.06
N ILE A 655 85.59 38.16 37.62
CA ILE A 655 86.35 39.14 36.85
C ILE A 655 87.51 38.41 36.16
N HIS A 656 87.55 38.42 34.83
CA HIS A 656 88.74 38.05 34.07
C HIS A 656 89.60 39.28 33.82
N LEU A 657 90.87 39.21 34.25
CA LEU A 657 91.94 39.99 33.67
C LEU A 657 93.12 39.06 33.34
N ASP A 658 93.70 39.36 32.19
CA ASP A 658 94.96 38.89 31.63
C ASP A 658 95.18 37.44 31.16
N ARG A 659 95.81 37.42 29.98
CA ARG A 659 96.39 36.33 29.18
C ARG A 659 97.76 35.96 29.83
N PRO A 660 98.59 35.00 29.33
CA PRO A 660 98.59 34.40 27.98
C PRO A 660 98.99 32.89 27.86
N TRP A 661 99.22 32.48 26.61
CA TRP A 661 100.14 31.43 26.05
C TRP A 661 100.14 29.99 26.62
N LEU A 662 99.75 29.00 25.78
CA LEU A 662 100.70 28.12 25.07
C LEU A 662 100.05 27.19 24.03
N THR A 663 100.82 26.85 23.00
CA THR A 663 100.51 25.95 21.87
C THR A 663 100.94 24.51 22.15
N PHE A 664 100.23 23.50 21.60
CA PHE A 664 100.69 22.23 20.99
C PHE A 664 99.40 21.44 20.63
N ALA A 665 98.97 21.14 19.39
CA ALA A 665 99.60 20.52 18.20
C ALA A 665 99.62 18.97 18.21
N VAL A 666 99.15 18.38 17.10
CA VAL A 666 99.17 16.93 16.73
C VAL A 666 98.18 16.03 17.50
N GLY A 667 97.41 15.11 16.89
CA GLY A 667 97.22 14.77 15.47
C GLY A 667 96.21 13.62 15.25
N LEU A 668 95.68 13.50 14.04
CA LEU A 668 94.94 12.33 13.49
C LEU A 668 95.94 11.16 13.19
N PRO A 669 95.56 9.91 12.77
CA PRO A 669 94.28 9.53 12.12
C PRO A 669 93.77 8.05 12.29
N LEU A 670 92.73 7.72 11.49
CA LEU A 670 92.38 6.41 10.85
C LEU A 670 91.70 5.23 11.59
N ALA A 671 90.44 5.00 11.15
CA ALA A 671 89.87 3.75 10.57
C ALA A 671 89.69 2.43 11.36
N GLY A 672 88.54 1.77 11.16
CA GLY A 672 88.31 0.35 11.50
C GLY A 672 86.83 -0.09 11.56
N THR A 673 86.35 -0.84 10.57
CA THR A 673 85.00 -1.43 10.48
C THR A 673 84.83 -2.70 11.34
N GLY A 674 83.62 -3.02 11.85
CA GLY A 674 83.40 -4.32 12.54
C GLY A 674 81.98 -4.72 12.99
N MET A 675 81.19 -5.28 12.06
CA MET A 675 80.30 -6.46 12.19
C MET A 675 79.21 -6.62 13.28
N TRP A 676 78.03 -7.07 12.82
CA TRP A 676 76.87 -7.56 13.60
C TRP A 676 77.05 -8.99 14.14
N ILE A 677 76.53 -9.29 15.36
CA ILE A 677 76.13 -10.65 15.79
C ILE A 677 74.87 -10.61 16.67
N LEU A 678 73.79 -11.31 16.26
CA LEU A 678 72.63 -11.65 17.12
C LEU A 678 73.01 -12.75 18.13
N LYS A 679 72.42 -12.73 19.34
CA LYS A 679 72.46 -13.87 20.27
C LYS A 679 71.06 -14.29 20.74
N ARG A 680 70.68 -15.51 20.36
CA ARG A 680 69.45 -16.21 20.78
C ARG A 680 69.36 -16.40 22.30
N SER A 681 68.17 -16.26 22.88
CA SER A 681 67.74 -17.06 24.04
C SER A 681 67.11 -18.39 23.56
N ARG A 682 67.10 -19.43 24.40
CA ARG A 682 66.67 -20.80 24.03
C ARG A 682 65.45 -21.26 24.83
N ARG A 683 64.55 -21.96 24.12
CA ARG A 683 63.74 -23.13 24.53
C ARG A 683 62.91 -23.05 25.83
N ARG A 684 61.63 -23.39 25.68
CA ARG A 684 61.16 -24.68 26.21
C ARG A 684 60.18 -25.35 25.24
N VAL A 685 60.09 -26.68 25.35
CA VAL A 685 59.29 -27.57 24.49
C VAL A 685 58.10 -28.06 25.30
N ALA A 686 56.93 -28.18 24.67
CA ALA A 686 55.85 -29.06 25.09
C ALA A 686 55.12 -29.57 23.82
N GLU A 687 55.10 -30.89 23.64
CA GLU A 687 54.35 -31.56 22.57
C GLU A 687 52.93 -31.88 23.07
N ARG A 688 51.92 -31.80 22.20
CA ARG A 688 50.99 -32.93 21.95
C ARG A 688 49.99 -32.66 20.81
N ASN A 689 50.11 -33.51 19.78
CA ASN A 689 49.06 -34.18 19.02
C ASN A 689 47.80 -33.42 18.53
N ALA A 690 47.84 -33.09 17.24
CA ALA A 690 46.84 -33.43 16.22
C ALA A 690 45.44 -33.92 16.66
N ARG A 691 44.41 -33.20 16.20
CA ARG A 691 43.67 -33.59 14.99
C ARG A 691 43.33 -32.35 14.15
#